data_AF-A0A2S9CZQ1-F1
#
_entry.id   AF-A0A2S9CZQ1-F1
#
_cell.length_a   1.000
_cell.length_b   1.000
_cell.length_c   1.000
_cell.angle_alpha   90.00
_cell.angle_beta   90.00
_cell.angle_gamma   90.00
#
_symmetry.space_group_name_H-M   'P 1'
#
loop_
_entity.id
_entity.type
_entity.pdbx_description
1 polymer ?
#
loop_
_entity_poly.entity_id
_entity_poly.type
_entity_poly.pdbx_seq_one_letter_code
_entity_poly.pdbx_strand_id
1 'polypeptide(L)'
;MKNQLSNIAVQYRKFSKGQYIEDPDQFNEFLDFFEDQDRLSRVLLQGVGIVCGLKPTLIYKNRLLSSIQLSQGVALTTDGDLLTLNNTSKKSEDLYMSDLKTVDLENKDFTHFKAYDNFKIKYPSFYEGNEQIELWELATAQEAISDFQPINNLTNLEDKYLLLYLEDYEKEIKPCRGVDCDNHGIQQIRNLKVLVTTASGINHILGEDGFTLPDPITGEVQLKRKDRLQPHPLFIEDIMEPVKQNRVILEQFVSEKKLSASDLKNIYIKALDKTDFGKVVFERMEAIGKIVGISTANHATFKASFTRIFNQESGFQYAYDVVKDLMDTYSEIIELLPKAFTKCLPDFVSFPKHIMLGKLLSDLQLDFSRHQFYNSPALDDDKATQKVKTLISRFNQQAGYFNPDNIVKNKERVKITPSQKLNPLSNKAIPFYYTVTEDFLKAWNFDKTSNRSSNSNLTFDTDWVLIGKFEKESPLNLNIDNYSFYNIEGHQGMDYQIAFEQIKEIKDKQQLGFDIMLLSLEELKGNKDLSKAYFNEYIEKNSGLEHKRGVKRGGTFILVYDSIKNPKVIADFSLPYICCTPKAIIKLSLPTSVICAESNPIPFTVSPMNGVVKANIGNGVKFINGQYVFDPKAVEEQFYGQEITFTVNGKPTDCSIKVISEPDIKVEVVEPVIYPGGDSTATIVNFKVSGANFVDYTYSWDFLGTDVWAPFNPDENGFVSYKYYNLDPSRIPTVRVKVIGNGCTQTVAVNLPLTKECPVISDIKYSVVDNGDGTQTFTFDWDLPKDLTGITGLNIYDSNDPGNGWHYESGSYSPRRSIKLPLGKYDIRFGLVGSCREAGNTVDLPGFDDIGIEKDQNNHPPTALLRWKDNSGVEDRLCRQSVCNFTIDVYTTDQDEDIATIQIFKSTDNGVTWSLFIGNLTGTTFTDAINRAGTQLYKAVVTDRKNNITTSNILSYKKENHPPAVSIRWNDTFGIEDRVCTQSACSYAVDVLASDTDGDIASVQIHKSTNNGATWNVFIANLTGTTFPDSINGVGTNLYKAVVVDGENNTVTSNILSYKNEYRPTVVINSISFPDKNCCPAELRTILAGAGGNQNIRLANLPIRKLGLKGWGSGANELLYFWSKLVGPDVILENVNEATLTIRELGVGKYKFQLLVKDANSDAFEIDVAEIIVE
;
A
#
# COMPACT_ATOMS: atom_id res chain seq x y z
N MET A 1 16.51 -64.48 9.74
CA MET A 1 16.67 -63.73 8.47
C MET A 1 18.10 -63.19 8.35
N LYS A 2 18.66 -63.02 7.14
CA LYS A 2 19.85 -62.19 6.88
C LYS A 2 19.44 -60.95 6.06
N ASN A 3 20.17 -59.86 6.22
CA ASN A 3 20.11 -58.68 5.35
C ASN A 3 20.93 -59.01 4.09
N GLN A 4 20.37 -58.85 2.88
CA GLN A 4 21.04 -59.34 1.66
C GLN A 4 22.27 -58.49 1.34
N LEU A 5 22.14 -57.15 1.38
CA LEU A 5 23.24 -56.20 1.21
C LEU A 5 24.34 -56.27 2.29
N SER A 6 24.29 -57.23 3.23
CA SER A 6 25.42 -57.53 4.12
C SER A 6 26.50 -58.40 3.46
N ASN A 7 26.22 -59.14 2.38
CA ASN A 7 27.23 -59.84 1.58
C ASN A 7 26.80 -59.81 0.11
N ILE A 8 27.54 -59.10 -0.74
CA ILE A 8 27.18 -58.94 -2.15
C ILE A 8 27.98 -59.84 -3.09
N ALA A 9 27.34 -60.33 -4.14
CA ALA A 9 28.00 -60.98 -5.27
C ALA A 9 28.78 -59.94 -6.11
N VAL A 10 30.09 -60.17 -6.27
CA VAL A 10 31.01 -59.25 -7.00
C VAL A 10 31.47 -59.82 -8.35
N GLN A 11 31.02 -61.01 -8.71
CA GLN A 11 31.36 -61.75 -9.92
C GLN A 11 30.15 -62.57 -10.37
N TYR A 12 30.09 -62.95 -11.64
CA TYR A 12 29.14 -63.95 -12.15
C TYR A 12 29.78 -64.76 -13.28
N ARG A 13 29.31 -65.99 -13.48
CA ARG A 13 29.78 -66.87 -14.56
C ARG A 13 29.06 -66.59 -15.89
N LYS A 14 29.81 -66.59 -17.00
CA LYS A 14 29.25 -66.52 -18.36
C LYS A 14 29.23 -67.90 -19.00
N PHE A 15 28.05 -68.47 -19.19
CA PHE A 15 27.88 -69.83 -19.69
C PHE A 15 28.30 -69.99 -21.17
N SER A 16 28.96 -71.11 -21.47
CA SER A 16 29.37 -71.50 -22.81
C SER A 16 28.37 -72.46 -23.46
N LYS A 17 28.29 -72.46 -24.80
CA LYS A 17 27.36 -73.33 -25.53
C LYS A 17 27.69 -74.81 -25.29
N GLY A 18 26.76 -75.54 -24.68
CA GLY A 18 26.95 -76.96 -24.34
C GLY A 18 27.65 -77.20 -22.99
N GLN A 19 27.86 -76.17 -22.17
CA GLN A 19 28.33 -76.32 -20.80
C GLN A 19 27.27 -77.04 -19.94
N TYR A 20 27.71 -78.07 -19.22
CA TYR A 20 26.93 -78.72 -18.17
C TYR A 20 27.19 -78.03 -16.82
N ILE A 21 26.19 -78.01 -15.94
CA ILE A 21 26.21 -77.31 -14.66
C ILE A 21 25.72 -78.28 -13.60
N GLU A 22 26.63 -78.74 -12.75
CA GLU A 22 26.37 -79.74 -11.68
C GLU A 22 25.91 -79.11 -10.37
N ASP A 23 26.11 -77.80 -10.24
CA ASP A 23 26.03 -77.04 -9.00
C ASP A 23 25.07 -75.85 -9.21
N PRO A 24 23.89 -75.84 -8.55
CA PRO A 24 22.87 -74.82 -8.77
C PRO A 24 23.30 -73.43 -8.29
N ASP A 25 24.27 -73.33 -7.38
CA ASP A 25 24.77 -72.03 -6.90
C ASP A 25 25.47 -71.25 -8.04
N GLN A 26 25.88 -71.91 -9.12
CA GLN A 26 26.41 -71.27 -10.32
C GLN A 26 25.33 -70.54 -11.15
N PHE A 27 24.06 -70.92 -11.00
CA PHE A 27 22.93 -70.15 -11.54
C PHE A 27 22.48 -69.06 -10.57
N ASN A 28 22.48 -69.35 -9.25
CA ASN A 28 22.08 -68.38 -8.23
C ASN A 28 23.04 -67.18 -8.19
N GLU A 29 24.37 -67.39 -8.22
CA GLU A 29 25.39 -66.32 -8.28
C GLU A 29 25.12 -65.29 -9.41
N PHE A 30 24.59 -65.74 -10.55
CA PHE A 30 24.20 -64.85 -11.64
C PHE A 30 22.98 -63.99 -11.30
N LEU A 31 21.96 -64.56 -10.67
CA LEU A 31 20.77 -63.82 -10.22
C LEU A 31 21.12 -62.86 -9.09
N ASP A 32 21.83 -63.35 -8.07
CA ASP A 32 22.27 -62.60 -6.89
C ASP A 32 23.08 -61.36 -7.31
N PHE A 33 24.02 -61.50 -8.24
CA PHE A 33 24.78 -60.37 -8.77
C PHE A 33 23.88 -59.27 -9.36
N PHE A 34 22.86 -59.62 -10.14
CA PHE A 34 21.97 -58.61 -10.72
C PHE A 34 20.96 -58.04 -9.70
N GLU A 35 20.47 -58.83 -8.74
CA GLU A 35 19.67 -58.30 -7.62
C GLU A 35 20.48 -57.36 -6.73
N ASP A 36 21.73 -57.68 -6.41
CA ASP A 36 22.61 -56.82 -5.61
C ASP A 36 22.91 -55.50 -6.32
N GLN A 37 23.28 -55.54 -7.61
CA GLN A 37 23.52 -54.30 -8.37
C GLN A 37 22.24 -53.43 -8.47
N ASP A 38 21.06 -54.04 -8.58
CA ASP A 38 19.76 -53.35 -8.63
C ASP A 38 19.36 -52.75 -7.25
N ARG A 39 19.53 -53.51 -6.17
CA ARG A 39 19.35 -53.05 -4.77
C ARG A 39 20.29 -51.89 -4.45
N LEU A 40 21.60 -52.06 -4.71
CA LEU A 40 22.61 -51.01 -4.52
C LEU A 40 22.31 -49.78 -5.37
N SER A 41 21.87 -49.95 -6.62
CA SER A 41 21.49 -48.81 -7.49
C SER A 41 20.35 -48.00 -6.90
N ARG A 42 19.30 -48.64 -6.36
CA ARG A 42 18.24 -47.91 -5.65
C ARG A 42 18.76 -47.22 -4.39
N VAL A 43 19.42 -47.97 -3.50
CA VAL A 43 19.84 -47.48 -2.18
C VAL A 43 20.89 -46.36 -2.27
N LEU A 44 21.84 -46.44 -3.21
CA LEU A 44 22.97 -45.51 -3.32
C LEU A 44 22.76 -44.37 -4.32
N LEU A 45 21.91 -44.53 -5.34
CA LEU A 45 21.66 -43.48 -6.35
C LEU A 45 20.32 -42.75 -6.16
N GLN A 46 19.35 -43.35 -5.46
CA GLN A 46 18.09 -42.68 -5.11
C GLN A 46 18.09 -42.25 -3.63
N GLY A 47 18.21 -43.21 -2.73
CA GLY A 47 18.06 -42.99 -1.28
C GLY A 47 17.12 -44.01 -0.63
N VAL A 48 16.84 -43.85 0.67
CA VAL A 48 16.06 -44.82 1.48
C VAL A 48 14.98 -44.12 2.32
N GLY A 49 13.97 -44.86 2.77
CA GLY A 49 12.82 -44.34 3.53
C GLY A 49 11.58 -44.09 2.67
N ILE A 50 10.64 -43.26 3.12
CA ILE A 50 9.34 -43.06 2.44
C ILE A 50 9.42 -41.91 1.43
N VAL A 51 9.41 -42.25 0.14
CA VAL A 51 9.43 -41.30 -0.99
C VAL A 51 8.13 -40.48 -1.04
N CYS A 52 6.98 -41.15 -0.96
CA CYS A 52 5.68 -40.50 -1.06
C CYS A 52 4.55 -41.35 -0.45
N GLY A 53 3.41 -40.71 -0.17
CA GLY A 53 2.19 -41.39 0.26
C GLY A 53 2.32 -42.12 1.60
N LEU A 54 1.67 -43.28 1.71
CA LEU A 54 1.67 -44.13 2.92
C LEU A 54 1.27 -43.35 4.19
N LYS A 55 0.21 -42.55 4.09
CA LYS A 55 -0.35 -41.77 5.21
C LYS A 55 -1.61 -42.44 5.75
N PRO A 56 -1.75 -42.61 7.08
CA PRO A 56 -2.98 -43.14 7.68
C PRO A 56 -4.10 -42.10 7.72
N THR A 57 -5.33 -42.58 7.68
CA THR A 57 -6.55 -41.82 7.95
C THR A 57 -7.56 -42.72 8.65
N LEU A 58 -8.13 -42.26 9.77
CA LEU A 58 -9.08 -43.04 10.56
C LEU A 58 -10.51 -42.76 10.10
N ILE A 59 -11.19 -43.77 9.55
CA ILE A 59 -12.55 -43.64 9.03
C ILE A 59 -13.53 -44.08 10.12
N TYR A 60 -14.33 -43.15 10.62
CA TYR A 60 -15.35 -43.42 11.62
C TYR A 60 -16.75 -43.52 11.01
N LYS A 61 -17.54 -44.52 11.43
CA LYS A 61 -18.98 -44.65 11.11
C LYS A 61 -19.76 -44.84 12.40
N ASN A 62 -20.86 -44.09 12.56
CA ASN A 62 -21.66 -44.10 13.79
C ASN A 62 -20.85 -43.88 15.09
N ARG A 63 -19.81 -43.04 15.02
CA ARG A 63 -18.82 -42.76 16.10
C ARG A 63 -17.92 -43.93 16.52
N LEU A 64 -17.94 -45.06 15.79
CA LEU A 64 -17.00 -46.18 15.96
C LEU A 64 -15.98 -46.19 14.82
N LEU A 65 -14.77 -46.69 15.07
CA LEU A 65 -13.76 -46.89 14.04
C LEU A 65 -14.23 -47.96 13.04
N SER A 66 -14.28 -47.64 11.74
CA SER A 66 -14.75 -48.52 10.67
C SER A 66 -13.63 -49.03 9.77
N SER A 67 -12.58 -48.23 9.56
CA SER A 67 -11.35 -48.66 8.89
C SER A 67 -10.18 -47.76 9.29
N ILE A 68 -8.98 -48.32 9.25
CA ILE A 68 -7.74 -47.55 9.08
C ILE A 68 -7.48 -47.55 7.58
N GLN A 69 -7.56 -46.40 6.93
CA GLN A 69 -7.25 -46.24 5.52
C GLN A 69 -5.79 -45.80 5.38
N LEU A 70 -5.03 -46.44 4.48
CA LEU A 70 -3.69 -45.98 4.08
C LEU A 70 -3.73 -45.50 2.63
N SER A 71 -3.18 -44.31 2.37
CA SER A 71 -2.96 -43.85 1.00
C SER A 71 -1.84 -44.62 0.30
N GLN A 72 -2.00 -44.84 -1.00
CA GLN A 72 -0.95 -45.43 -1.83
C GLN A 72 0.32 -44.57 -1.81
N GLY A 73 1.47 -45.23 -1.92
CA GLY A 73 2.76 -44.59 -1.88
C GLY A 73 3.90 -45.56 -2.10
N VAL A 74 5.12 -45.04 -1.92
CA VAL A 74 6.37 -45.76 -2.22
C VAL A 74 7.38 -45.50 -1.11
N ALA A 75 8.04 -46.57 -0.66
CA ALA A 75 9.17 -46.51 0.24
C ALA A 75 10.27 -47.49 -0.19
N LEU A 76 11.52 -47.24 0.21
CA LEU A 76 12.65 -48.15 0.00
C LEU A 76 13.30 -48.52 1.34
N THR A 77 13.46 -49.81 1.61
CA THR A 77 14.19 -50.29 2.79
C THR A 77 15.71 -50.08 2.66
N THR A 78 16.43 -50.23 3.77
CA THR A 78 17.91 -50.21 3.73
C THR A 78 18.55 -51.48 3.14
N ASP A 79 17.75 -52.48 2.75
CA ASP A 79 18.15 -53.66 1.94
C ASP A 79 17.73 -53.54 0.45
N GLY A 80 17.27 -52.35 0.04
CA GLY A 80 16.88 -52.04 -1.33
C GLY A 80 15.56 -52.65 -1.80
N ASP A 81 14.70 -53.10 -0.88
CA ASP A 81 13.35 -53.58 -1.19
C ASP A 81 12.40 -52.39 -1.41
N LEU A 82 11.71 -52.39 -2.56
CA LEU A 82 10.70 -51.40 -2.91
C LEU A 82 9.33 -51.80 -2.33
N LEU A 83 8.79 -51.00 -1.42
CA LEU A 83 7.50 -51.24 -0.76
C LEU A 83 6.43 -50.31 -1.30
N THR A 84 5.29 -50.87 -1.72
CA THR A 84 4.10 -50.15 -2.18
C THR A 84 2.85 -51.00 -1.90
N LEU A 85 1.70 -50.37 -1.67
CA LEU A 85 0.47 -51.10 -1.36
C LEU A 85 -0.01 -51.86 -2.61
N ASN A 86 -0.59 -53.03 -2.40
CA ASN A 86 -1.15 -53.83 -3.49
C ASN A 86 -2.42 -54.56 -3.08
N ASN A 87 -3.25 -54.88 -4.06
CA ASN A 87 -4.43 -55.73 -3.96
C ASN A 87 -4.30 -56.93 -4.90
N THR A 88 -5.09 -57.99 -4.69
CA THR A 88 -5.25 -59.05 -5.70
C THR A 88 -5.86 -58.46 -6.97
N SER A 89 -5.35 -58.81 -8.14
CA SER A 89 -5.88 -58.30 -9.41
C SER A 89 -7.16 -59.03 -9.82
N LYS A 90 -8.07 -58.35 -10.53
CA LYS A 90 -9.31 -58.96 -11.03
C LYS A 90 -9.04 -60.18 -11.91
N LYS A 91 -7.97 -60.15 -12.73
CA LYS A 91 -7.53 -61.32 -13.52
C LYS A 91 -7.10 -62.52 -12.66
N SER A 92 -6.59 -62.29 -11.44
CA SER A 92 -6.32 -63.36 -10.48
C SER A 92 -7.61 -63.99 -9.96
N GLU A 93 -8.62 -63.16 -9.67
CA GLU A 93 -9.95 -63.59 -9.24
C GLU A 93 -10.66 -64.39 -10.36
N ASP A 94 -10.62 -63.89 -11.60
CA ASP A 94 -11.23 -64.54 -12.79
C ASP A 94 -10.59 -65.88 -13.18
N LEU A 95 -9.28 -66.05 -12.93
CA LEU A 95 -8.50 -67.22 -13.37
C LEU A 95 -8.25 -68.27 -12.28
N TYR A 96 -8.71 -68.05 -11.04
CA TYR A 96 -8.35 -68.84 -9.85
C TYR A 96 -6.84 -68.97 -9.59
N MET A 97 -6.02 -68.06 -10.14
CA MET A 97 -4.58 -67.98 -9.90
C MET A 97 -4.34 -66.96 -8.79
N SER A 98 -3.84 -67.36 -7.62
CA SER A 98 -3.82 -66.50 -6.41
C SER A 98 -2.86 -65.30 -6.43
N ASP A 99 -1.95 -65.24 -7.42
CA ASP A 99 -0.64 -64.61 -7.21
C ASP A 99 -0.43 -63.27 -7.96
N LEU A 100 -1.30 -62.88 -8.90
CA LEU A 100 -1.17 -61.62 -9.64
C LEU A 100 -1.73 -60.45 -8.84
N LYS A 101 -0.83 -59.60 -8.32
CA LYS A 101 -1.17 -58.37 -7.60
C LYS A 101 -1.25 -57.15 -8.52
N THR A 102 -2.07 -56.18 -8.15
CA THR A 102 -2.12 -54.84 -8.76
C THR A 102 -1.73 -53.76 -7.73
N VAL A 103 -1.02 -52.74 -8.20
CA VAL A 103 -0.64 -51.53 -7.43
C VAL A 103 -1.47 -50.31 -7.82
N ASP A 104 -2.35 -50.45 -8.82
CA ASP A 104 -3.28 -49.42 -9.28
C ASP A 104 -4.45 -49.29 -8.28
N LEU A 105 -4.26 -48.41 -7.30
CA LEU A 105 -5.20 -48.06 -6.23
C LEU A 105 -4.79 -46.72 -5.61
N GLU A 106 -5.76 -45.88 -5.21
CA GLU A 106 -5.47 -44.61 -4.52
C GLU A 106 -5.24 -44.82 -3.01
N ASN A 107 -6.03 -45.71 -2.40
CA ASN A 107 -6.07 -45.98 -0.97
C ASN A 107 -6.40 -47.46 -0.70
N LYS A 108 -6.02 -48.00 0.46
CA LYS A 108 -6.39 -49.34 0.93
C LYS A 108 -7.01 -49.28 2.33
N ASP A 109 -8.21 -49.84 2.47
CA ASP A 109 -9.03 -49.82 3.70
C ASP A 109 -8.87 -51.10 4.54
N PHE A 110 -8.23 -50.97 5.69
CA PHE A 110 -8.06 -52.06 6.65
C PHE A 110 -9.21 -52.05 7.66
N THR A 111 -10.05 -53.09 7.62
CA THR A 111 -11.28 -53.21 8.42
C THR A 111 -11.18 -54.25 9.53
N HIS A 112 -10.09 -55.03 9.55
CA HIS A 112 -9.84 -56.10 10.52
C HIS A 112 -8.38 -56.09 11.00
N PHE A 113 -8.13 -56.70 12.16
CA PHE A 113 -6.80 -56.92 12.70
C PHE A 113 -6.69 -58.24 13.48
N LYS A 114 -5.46 -58.71 13.73
CA LYS A 114 -5.15 -59.78 14.69
C LYS A 114 -3.76 -59.61 15.27
N ALA A 115 -3.42 -60.33 16.34
CA ALA A 115 -2.03 -60.41 16.82
C ALA A 115 -1.14 -61.09 15.76
N TYR A 116 0.05 -60.53 15.52
CA TYR A 116 1.00 -61.03 14.53
C TYR A 116 2.18 -61.76 15.20
N ASP A 117 2.47 -62.96 14.72
CA ASP A 117 3.59 -63.79 15.18
C ASP A 117 4.59 -64.02 14.03
N ASN A 118 5.81 -63.56 14.25
CA ASN A 118 6.92 -63.59 13.29
C ASN A 118 7.83 -64.82 13.46
N PHE A 119 7.38 -65.87 14.17
CA PHE A 119 8.16 -67.08 14.52
C PHE A 119 8.93 -67.72 13.37
N LYS A 120 8.41 -67.62 12.14
CA LYS A 120 9.02 -68.16 10.91
C LYS A 120 10.39 -67.54 10.59
N ILE A 121 10.52 -66.23 10.77
CA ILE A 121 11.59 -65.40 10.20
C ILE A 121 12.53 -64.89 11.29
N LYS A 122 11.95 -64.63 12.47
CA LYS A 122 12.58 -64.04 13.66
C LYS A 122 13.39 -62.79 13.30
N TYR A 123 12.71 -61.81 12.68
CA TYR A 123 13.32 -60.57 12.24
C TYR A 123 13.86 -59.76 13.46
N PRO A 124 15.18 -59.52 13.58
CA PRO A 124 15.79 -59.11 14.86
C PRO A 124 15.23 -57.84 15.49
N SER A 125 14.78 -56.84 14.71
CA SER A 125 14.25 -55.58 15.27
C SER A 125 12.94 -55.79 16.08
N PHE A 126 12.25 -56.92 15.90
CA PHE A 126 10.99 -57.22 16.59
C PHE A 126 11.15 -58.08 17.85
N TYR A 127 12.38 -58.46 18.24
CA TYR A 127 12.62 -59.32 19.41
C TYR A 127 13.49 -58.63 20.45
N GLU A 128 13.11 -58.77 21.72
CA GLU A 128 13.92 -58.42 22.89
C GLU A 128 14.43 -59.72 23.51
N GLY A 129 15.71 -60.04 23.24
CA GLY A 129 16.25 -61.37 23.52
C GLY A 129 15.53 -62.45 22.71
N ASN A 130 14.61 -63.18 23.36
CA ASN A 130 13.78 -64.22 22.75
C ASN A 130 12.30 -63.87 22.66
N GLU A 131 11.84 -62.79 23.32
CA GLU A 131 10.43 -62.39 23.36
C GLU A 131 10.13 -61.42 22.22
N GLN A 132 8.95 -61.52 21.60
CA GLN A 132 8.55 -60.61 20.52
C GLN A 132 7.83 -59.40 21.09
N ILE A 133 8.09 -58.21 20.55
CA ILE A 133 7.27 -57.02 20.84
C ILE A 133 5.82 -57.20 20.37
N GLU A 134 4.90 -56.44 20.96
CA GLU A 134 3.51 -56.43 20.56
C GLU A 134 3.34 -55.92 19.12
N LEU A 135 2.79 -56.79 18.26
CA LEU A 135 2.51 -56.53 16.85
C LEU A 135 1.10 -56.99 16.50
N TRP A 136 0.38 -56.19 15.73
CA TRP A 136 -0.92 -56.55 15.16
C TRP A 136 -0.91 -56.40 13.64
N GLU A 137 -1.31 -57.45 12.92
CA GLU A 137 -1.49 -57.45 11.47
C GLU A 137 -2.84 -56.83 11.10
N LEU A 138 -2.85 -55.85 10.20
CA LEU A 138 -4.04 -55.26 9.62
C LEU A 138 -4.43 -55.96 8.31
N ALA A 139 -5.73 -56.21 8.10
CA ALA A 139 -6.27 -56.81 6.87
C ALA A 139 -7.50 -56.07 6.32
N THR A 140 -7.67 -56.10 5.00
CA THR A 140 -8.95 -55.75 4.35
C THR A 140 -10.03 -56.80 4.65
N ALA A 141 -11.28 -56.50 4.31
CA ALA A 141 -12.39 -57.47 4.37
C ALA A 141 -12.23 -58.68 3.42
N GLN A 142 -11.33 -58.63 2.42
CA GLN A 142 -11.03 -59.76 1.53
C GLN A 142 -9.88 -60.62 2.04
N GLU A 143 -8.94 -60.05 2.79
CA GLU A 143 -7.76 -60.73 3.35
C GLU A 143 -8.04 -61.35 4.74
N ALA A 144 -9.10 -60.90 5.41
CA ALA A 144 -9.50 -61.38 6.74
C ALA A 144 -10.05 -62.82 6.70
N ILE A 145 -9.23 -63.77 7.13
CA ILE A 145 -9.65 -65.16 7.44
C ILE A 145 -10.20 -65.27 8.88
N SER A 146 -10.62 -66.46 9.29
CA SER A 146 -11.40 -66.70 10.53
C SER A 146 -10.72 -66.40 11.87
N ASP A 147 -9.45 -65.99 11.89
CA ASP A 147 -8.72 -65.59 13.11
C ASP A 147 -8.61 -64.06 13.30
N PHE A 148 -9.17 -63.27 12.36
CA PHE A 148 -9.20 -61.81 12.42
C PHE A 148 -10.39 -61.26 13.22
N GLN A 149 -10.18 -60.16 13.94
CA GLN A 149 -11.21 -59.39 14.63
C GLN A 149 -11.53 -58.07 13.90
N PRO A 150 -12.75 -57.51 14.01
CA PRO A 150 -13.07 -56.22 13.40
C PRO A 150 -12.31 -55.07 14.06
N ILE A 151 -11.92 -54.05 13.26
CA ILE A 151 -11.01 -52.98 13.68
C ILE A 151 -11.54 -52.08 14.81
N ASN A 152 -12.85 -52.08 15.07
CA ASN A 152 -13.45 -51.36 16.20
C ASN A 152 -13.04 -51.93 17.58
N ASN A 153 -12.49 -53.15 17.64
CA ASN A 153 -11.93 -53.73 18.86
C ASN A 153 -10.48 -53.29 19.14
N LEU A 154 -9.83 -52.54 18.24
CA LEU A 154 -8.46 -52.03 18.46
C LEU A 154 -8.48 -50.86 19.45
N THR A 155 -8.02 -51.10 20.67
CA THR A 155 -8.03 -50.13 21.77
C THR A 155 -6.75 -49.28 21.84
N ASN A 156 -6.80 -48.21 22.64
CA ASN A 156 -5.67 -47.32 22.96
C ASN A 156 -4.94 -46.78 21.71
N LEU A 157 -5.71 -46.23 20.75
CA LEU A 157 -5.21 -45.73 19.45
C LEU A 157 -4.14 -44.64 19.59
N GLU A 158 -4.15 -43.86 20.66
CA GLU A 158 -3.16 -42.81 20.96
C GLU A 158 -1.74 -43.35 21.22
N ASP A 159 -1.63 -44.63 21.57
CA ASP A 159 -0.37 -45.36 21.78
C ASP A 159 0.03 -46.19 20.54
N LYS A 160 -0.77 -46.20 19.46
CA LYS A 160 -0.51 -47.06 18.30
C LYS A 160 0.37 -46.37 17.24
N TYR A 161 1.33 -47.13 16.72
CA TYR A 161 2.26 -46.74 15.66
C TYR A 161 2.16 -47.72 14.50
N LEU A 162 2.25 -47.24 13.27
CA LEU A 162 2.11 -48.03 12.05
C LEU A 162 3.46 -48.29 11.38
N LEU A 163 3.65 -49.49 10.85
CA LEU A 163 4.80 -49.86 10.03
C LEU A 163 4.43 -50.81 8.89
N LEU A 164 5.17 -50.69 7.79
CA LEU A 164 5.24 -51.73 6.77
C LEU A 164 6.35 -52.71 7.14
N TYR A 165 6.11 -54.00 6.91
CA TYR A 165 7.11 -55.07 7.08
C TYR A 165 7.06 -55.99 5.87
N LEU A 166 8.20 -56.29 5.27
CA LEU A 166 8.33 -57.28 4.22
C LEU A 166 8.71 -58.63 4.85
N GLU A 167 7.70 -59.47 5.07
CA GLU A 167 7.87 -60.88 5.42
C GLU A 167 8.48 -61.60 4.21
N ASP A 168 9.73 -62.05 4.33
CA ASP A 168 10.55 -62.55 3.21
C ASP A 168 11.29 -63.84 3.64
N TYR A 169 10.95 -64.98 3.02
CA TYR A 169 11.41 -66.32 3.44
C TYR A 169 11.22 -67.41 2.37
N GLU A 170 12.02 -68.47 2.51
CA GLU A 170 11.90 -69.69 1.70
C GLU A 170 10.72 -70.54 2.16
N LYS A 171 9.85 -70.96 1.24
CA LYS A 171 8.74 -71.88 1.53
C LYS A 171 9.23 -73.32 1.55
N GLU A 172 9.23 -73.92 2.74
CA GLU A 172 9.54 -75.34 2.95
C GLU A 172 8.79 -76.25 1.96
N ILE A 173 9.55 -76.99 1.15
CA ILE A 173 9.02 -78.01 0.27
C ILE A 173 8.57 -79.19 1.13
N LYS A 174 7.25 -79.41 1.24
CA LYS A 174 6.72 -80.62 1.89
C LYS A 174 7.23 -81.86 1.14
N PRO A 175 7.84 -82.86 1.80
CA PRO A 175 8.44 -84.00 1.12
C PRO A 175 7.38 -84.82 0.38
N CYS A 176 7.38 -84.69 -0.96
CA CYS A 176 6.50 -85.42 -1.84
C CYS A 176 6.82 -86.92 -1.83
N ARG A 177 5.80 -87.75 -2.11
CA ARG A 177 5.98 -89.16 -2.50
C ARG A 177 5.58 -89.31 -3.96
N GLY A 178 6.47 -88.92 -4.88
CA GLY A 178 6.23 -88.92 -6.32
C GLY A 178 7.46 -88.47 -7.10
N VAL A 179 7.46 -88.71 -8.42
CA VAL A 179 8.63 -88.54 -9.31
C VAL A 179 8.81 -87.11 -9.83
N ASP A 180 7.89 -86.19 -9.51
CA ASP A 180 7.85 -84.84 -10.09
C ASP A 180 8.50 -83.73 -9.24
N CYS A 181 8.78 -83.98 -7.95
CA CYS A 181 9.18 -82.91 -7.03
C CYS A 181 10.66 -82.48 -7.08
N ASP A 182 11.49 -83.13 -7.91
CA ASP A 182 12.85 -82.65 -8.21
C ASP A 182 12.85 -81.48 -9.21
N ASN A 183 11.71 -81.20 -9.87
CA ASN A 183 11.58 -80.19 -10.94
C ASN A 183 11.08 -78.82 -10.47
N HIS A 184 10.78 -78.64 -9.18
CA HIS A 184 10.22 -77.41 -8.63
C HIS A 184 11.18 -76.79 -7.60
N GLY A 185 11.89 -75.74 -8.02
CA GLY A 185 12.80 -74.98 -7.16
C GLY A 185 12.11 -74.32 -5.96
N ILE A 186 12.91 -73.98 -4.94
CA ILE A 186 12.43 -73.40 -3.68
C ILE A 186 11.68 -72.09 -3.94
N GLN A 187 10.41 -72.02 -3.54
CA GLN A 187 9.59 -70.83 -3.74
C GLN A 187 9.93 -69.77 -2.68
N GLN A 188 10.53 -68.67 -3.13
CA GLN A 188 10.69 -67.46 -2.31
C GLN A 188 9.33 -66.78 -2.09
N ILE A 189 9.01 -66.43 -0.84
CA ILE A 189 7.76 -65.77 -0.43
C ILE A 189 8.09 -64.37 0.06
N ARG A 190 7.47 -63.35 -0.55
CA ARG A 190 7.63 -61.93 -0.19
C ARG A 190 6.27 -61.29 0.05
N ASN A 191 5.83 -61.26 1.31
CA ASN A 191 4.53 -60.74 1.74
C ASN A 191 4.70 -59.36 2.38
N LEU A 192 4.12 -58.32 1.79
CA LEU A 192 4.01 -57.02 2.45
C LEU A 192 2.92 -57.08 3.54
N LYS A 193 3.31 -56.82 4.79
CA LYS A 193 2.44 -56.71 5.96
C LYS A 193 2.30 -55.25 6.35
N VAL A 194 1.08 -54.85 6.73
CA VAL A 194 0.83 -53.61 7.46
C VAL A 194 0.66 -54.00 8.93
N LEU A 195 1.60 -53.58 9.77
CA LEU A 195 1.63 -53.91 11.19
C LEU A 195 1.41 -52.66 12.05
N VAL A 196 0.80 -52.86 13.23
CA VAL A 196 0.66 -51.87 14.28
C VAL A 196 1.45 -52.32 15.52
N THR A 197 2.07 -51.39 16.24
CA THR A 197 2.77 -51.63 17.51
C THR A 197 2.47 -50.53 18.56
N THR A 198 2.94 -50.69 19.80
CA THR A 198 2.80 -49.72 20.91
C THR A 198 3.97 -48.76 21.00
N ALA A 199 3.89 -47.74 21.87
CA ALA A 199 5.00 -46.82 22.16
C ALA A 199 6.28 -47.54 22.63
N SER A 200 6.14 -48.66 23.36
CA SER A 200 7.27 -49.48 23.77
C SER A 200 7.89 -50.22 22.57
N GLY A 201 7.07 -50.82 21.69
CA GLY A 201 7.55 -51.53 20.52
C GLY A 201 8.27 -50.64 19.50
N ILE A 202 7.78 -49.42 19.25
CA ILE A 202 8.49 -48.48 18.36
C ILE A 202 9.82 -48.01 18.96
N ASN A 203 9.87 -47.71 20.26
CA ASN A 203 11.12 -47.33 20.92
C ASN A 203 12.14 -48.48 20.91
N HIS A 204 11.69 -49.74 21.02
CA HIS A 204 12.56 -50.89 20.81
C HIS A 204 13.06 -51.01 19.37
N ILE A 205 12.23 -50.75 18.35
CA ILE A 205 12.65 -50.80 16.94
C ILE A 205 13.70 -49.73 16.64
N LEU A 206 13.51 -48.50 17.10
CA LEU A 206 14.45 -47.39 16.90
C LEU A 206 15.73 -47.54 17.75
N GLY A 207 15.60 -48.07 18.97
CA GLY A 207 16.65 -48.12 19.98
C GLY A 207 16.79 -46.83 20.79
N GLU A 208 17.56 -46.87 21.88
CA GLU A 208 17.77 -45.74 22.78
C GLU A 208 18.77 -44.73 22.23
N ASP A 209 18.61 -43.45 22.59
CA ASP A 209 19.64 -42.42 22.41
C ASP A 209 20.63 -42.38 23.59
N GLY A 210 21.91 -42.14 23.28
CA GLY A 210 22.95 -41.93 24.28
C GLY A 210 24.33 -42.46 23.89
N PHE A 211 25.34 -42.15 24.71
CA PHE A 211 26.68 -42.70 24.57
C PHE A 211 26.76 -44.14 25.09
N THR A 212 27.58 -44.93 24.43
CA THR A 212 27.81 -46.36 24.72
C THR A 212 29.24 -46.55 25.20
N LEU A 213 29.39 -47.06 26.42
CA LEU A 213 30.68 -47.51 26.93
C LEU A 213 31.08 -48.81 26.21
N PRO A 214 32.37 -49.05 25.91
CA PRO A 214 32.82 -50.35 25.47
C PRO A 214 32.55 -51.42 26.53
N ASP A 215 32.20 -52.63 26.11
CA ASP A 215 32.12 -53.78 27.01
C ASP A 215 33.48 -53.98 27.71
N PRO A 216 33.53 -54.05 29.05
CA PRO A 216 34.79 -54.10 29.79
C PRO A 216 35.52 -55.46 29.72
N ILE A 217 34.96 -56.44 29.01
CA ILE A 217 35.50 -57.80 28.85
C ILE A 217 35.84 -58.08 27.38
N THR A 218 34.95 -57.74 26.43
CA THR A 218 35.17 -57.97 24.98
C THR A 218 35.76 -56.76 24.26
N GLY A 219 35.60 -55.55 24.81
CA GLY A 219 35.95 -54.28 24.15
C GLY A 219 34.95 -53.83 23.08
N GLU A 220 33.87 -54.59 22.83
CA GLU A 220 32.88 -54.25 21.82
C GLU A 220 31.95 -53.12 22.28
N VAL A 221 31.71 -52.15 21.41
CA VAL A 221 30.77 -51.04 21.67
C VAL A 221 29.40 -51.42 21.12
N GLN A 222 28.53 -52.01 21.95
CA GLN A 222 27.14 -52.25 21.55
C GLN A 222 26.40 -50.90 21.39
N LEU A 223 25.87 -50.65 20.20
CA LEU A 223 25.16 -49.42 19.87
C LEU A 223 23.73 -49.45 20.42
N LYS A 224 23.39 -48.49 21.28
CA LYS A 224 22.05 -48.32 21.88
C LYS A 224 20.95 -48.08 20.82
N ARG A 225 21.26 -47.30 19.79
CA ARG A 225 20.34 -46.96 18.70
C ARG A 225 20.46 -47.96 17.54
N LYS A 226 19.32 -48.51 17.11
CA LYS A 226 19.24 -49.51 16.04
C LYS A 226 19.01 -48.85 14.68
N ASP A 227 18.17 -47.82 14.61
CA ASP A 227 18.04 -46.95 13.44
C ASP A 227 19.16 -45.89 13.42
N ARG A 228 20.08 -46.01 12.46
CA ARG A 228 21.27 -45.17 12.31
C ARG A 228 21.10 -44.03 11.29
N LEU A 229 19.86 -43.78 10.83
CA LEU A 229 19.49 -42.71 9.91
C LEU A 229 18.57 -41.67 10.56
N GLN A 230 17.77 -42.06 11.55
CA GLN A 230 16.88 -41.15 12.30
C GLN A 230 17.54 -40.11 13.25
N PRO A 231 18.85 -40.09 13.61
CA PRO A 231 19.41 -38.90 14.23
C PRO A 231 19.61 -37.80 13.17
N HIS A 232 18.65 -36.89 13.06
CA HIS A 232 18.71 -35.69 12.23
C HIS A 232 18.39 -34.45 13.09
N PRO A 233 19.07 -33.29 12.92
CA PRO A 233 18.91 -32.16 13.85
C PRO A 233 17.51 -31.55 13.89
N LEU A 234 16.70 -31.74 12.84
CA LEU A 234 15.32 -31.24 12.77
C LEU A 234 14.40 -31.84 13.86
N PHE A 235 14.75 -32.99 14.44
CA PHE A 235 13.98 -33.63 15.52
C PHE A 235 14.35 -33.12 16.93
N ILE A 236 15.24 -32.12 17.04
CA ILE A 236 15.56 -31.47 18.32
C ILE A 236 14.45 -30.44 18.64
N GLU A 237 13.97 -30.44 19.89
CA GLU A 237 12.99 -29.47 20.37
C GLU A 237 13.47 -28.01 20.20
N ASP A 238 12.56 -27.11 19.83
CA ASP A 238 12.78 -25.69 19.51
C ASP A 238 13.88 -25.36 18.48
N ILE A 239 14.43 -26.35 17.78
CA ILE A 239 15.58 -26.13 16.87
C ILE A 239 15.23 -25.20 15.70
N MET A 240 13.97 -25.17 15.28
CA MET A 240 13.46 -24.33 14.20
C MET A 240 13.04 -22.92 14.65
N GLU A 241 13.13 -22.58 15.94
CA GLU A 241 12.80 -21.23 16.40
C GLU A 241 13.85 -20.19 15.94
N PRO A 242 13.41 -19.07 15.33
CA PRO A 242 14.32 -18.03 14.83
C PRO A 242 14.83 -17.12 15.96
N VAL A 243 16.04 -17.38 16.46
CA VAL A 243 16.72 -16.52 17.45
C VAL A 243 17.22 -15.24 16.79
N LYS A 244 16.91 -14.07 17.38
CA LYS A 244 17.33 -12.74 16.87
C LYS A 244 17.86 -11.85 18.00
N GLN A 245 18.84 -11.01 17.67
CA GLN A 245 19.47 -10.13 18.64
C GLN A 245 18.54 -8.97 19.02
N ASN A 246 18.49 -8.64 20.31
CA ASN A 246 17.61 -7.58 20.83
C ASN A 246 17.91 -6.22 20.18
N ARG A 247 16.93 -5.59 19.53
CA ARG A 247 17.08 -4.24 18.94
C ARG A 247 17.39 -3.21 20.03
N VAL A 248 18.41 -2.38 19.80
CA VAL A 248 18.71 -1.22 20.65
C VAL A 248 17.79 -0.07 20.24
N ILE A 249 16.96 0.40 21.17
CA ILE A 249 16.00 1.50 20.96
C ILE A 249 16.50 2.71 21.75
N LEU A 250 16.78 3.81 21.05
CA LEU A 250 17.36 5.02 21.64
C LEU A 250 16.33 5.99 22.25
N GLU A 251 15.04 5.81 21.95
CA GLU A 251 13.96 6.72 22.35
C GLU A 251 13.81 6.86 23.87
N GLN A 252 14.29 5.89 24.65
CA GLN A 252 14.37 6.00 26.12
C GLN A 252 15.20 7.21 26.61
N PHE A 253 16.12 7.73 25.78
CA PHE A 253 16.97 8.88 26.13
C PHE A 253 16.33 10.24 25.81
N VAL A 254 15.16 10.27 25.16
CA VAL A 254 14.44 11.53 24.83
C VAL A 254 13.97 12.26 26.09
N SER A 255 13.71 11.54 27.19
CA SER A 255 13.37 12.15 28.49
C SER A 255 14.58 12.58 29.33
N GLU A 256 15.82 12.26 28.92
CA GLU A 256 17.02 12.49 29.72
C GLU A 256 17.72 13.81 29.34
N LYS A 257 17.96 14.69 30.31
CA LYS A 257 18.52 16.03 30.04
C LYS A 257 19.97 16.05 29.55
N LYS A 258 20.72 14.96 29.71
CA LYS A 258 22.09 14.81 29.20
C LYS A 258 22.45 13.33 29.07
N LEU A 259 22.75 12.89 27.85
CA LEU A 259 23.24 11.55 27.54
C LEU A 259 24.79 11.51 27.62
N SER A 260 25.38 10.37 28.00
CA SER A 260 26.83 10.17 27.92
C SER A 260 27.23 8.96 27.05
N ALA A 261 28.51 8.90 26.67
CA ALA A 261 29.09 7.77 25.97
C ALA A 261 28.91 6.43 26.73
N SER A 262 28.93 6.47 28.06
CA SER A 262 28.70 5.31 28.93
C SER A 262 27.27 4.78 28.83
N ASP A 263 26.27 5.65 28.67
CA ASP A 263 24.86 5.25 28.63
C ASP A 263 24.51 4.60 27.29
N LEU A 264 25.05 5.15 26.19
CA LEU A 264 25.02 4.50 24.88
C LEU A 264 25.72 3.13 24.92
N LYS A 265 26.90 3.03 25.52
CA LYS A 265 27.60 1.75 25.70
C LYS A 265 26.77 0.74 26.52
N ASN A 266 26.16 1.20 27.62
CA ASN A 266 25.40 0.37 28.54
C ASN A 266 24.12 -0.21 27.90
N ILE A 267 23.42 0.51 27.01
CA ILE A 267 22.24 -0.07 26.33
C ILE A 267 22.60 -1.20 25.36
N TYR A 268 23.76 -1.13 24.68
CA TYR A 268 24.25 -2.23 23.84
C TYR A 268 24.70 -3.44 24.66
N ILE A 269 25.40 -3.23 25.79
CA ILE A 269 25.77 -4.30 26.72
C ILE A 269 24.50 -4.98 27.27
N LYS A 270 23.51 -4.20 27.74
CA LYS A 270 22.22 -4.71 28.22
C LYS A 270 21.43 -5.49 27.15
N ALA A 271 21.57 -5.14 25.87
CA ALA A 271 20.97 -5.90 24.77
C ALA A 271 21.69 -7.23 24.49
N LEU A 272 22.99 -7.32 24.75
CA LEU A 272 23.79 -8.55 24.69
C LEU A 272 23.53 -9.46 25.90
N ASP A 273 23.53 -8.91 27.11
CA ASP A 273 23.24 -9.63 28.36
C ASP A 273 21.85 -10.30 28.33
N LYS A 274 20.85 -9.62 27.75
CA LYS A 274 19.50 -10.16 27.53
C LYS A 274 19.44 -11.46 26.72
N THR A 275 20.46 -11.76 25.91
CA THR A 275 20.56 -13.02 25.13
C THR A 275 21.67 -13.93 25.64
N ASP A 276 22.28 -13.56 26.78
CA ASP A 276 23.57 -14.08 27.25
C ASP A 276 24.59 -14.24 26.11
N PHE A 277 24.81 -13.17 25.32
CA PHE A 277 25.75 -13.17 24.18
C PHE A 277 25.41 -14.24 23.12
N GLY A 278 24.12 -14.55 22.95
CA GLY A 278 23.62 -15.56 22.02
C GLY A 278 23.74 -17.01 22.53
N LYS A 279 23.82 -17.23 23.85
CA LYS A 279 24.02 -18.55 24.46
C LYS A 279 23.13 -19.67 23.87
N VAL A 280 21.83 -19.41 23.72
CA VAL A 280 20.85 -20.37 23.17
C VAL A 280 21.27 -20.87 21.78
N VAL A 281 21.85 -20.01 20.94
CA VAL A 281 22.37 -20.42 19.63
C VAL A 281 23.59 -21.31 19.78
N PHE A 282 24.51 -21.04 20.71
CA PHE A 282 25.65 -21.94 20.96
C PHE A 282 25.20 -23.32 21.44
N GLU A 283 24.20 -23.39 22.33
CA GLU A 283 23.64 -24.64 22.84
C GLU A 283 22.95 -25.45 21.74
N ARG A 284 22.10 -24.80 20.91
CA ARG A 284 21.45 -25.44 19.75
C ARG A 284 22.46 -25.84 18.67
N MET A 285 23.48 -25.03 18.42
CA MET A 285 24.60 -25.37 17.52
C MET A 285 25.40 -26.58 18.02
N GLU A 286 25.66 -26.71 19.32
CA GLU A 286 26.30 -27.89 19.89
C GLU A 286 25.45 -29.16 19.69
N ALA A 287 24.13 -29.06 19.82
CA ALA A 287 23.21 -30.16 19.55
C ALA A 287 23.20 -30.57 18.05
N ILE A 288 23.16 -29.60 17.13
CA ILE A 288 23.33 -29.84 15.68
C ILE A 288 24.69 -30.48 15.40
N GLY A 289 25.77 -29.94 15.99
CA GLY A 289 27.14 -30.41 15.79
C GLY A 289 27.37 -31.85 16.21
N LYS A 290 26.78 -32.28 17.34
CA LYS A 290 26.80 -33.67 17.82
C LYS A 290 26.21 -34.66 16.80
N ILE A 291 25.10 -34.30 16.16
CA ILE A 291 24.43 -35.15 15.15
C ILE A 291 25.16 -35.11 13.79
N VAL A 292 25.63 -33.92 13.38
CA VAL A 292 26.29 -33.73 12.07
C VAL A 292 27.76 -34.22 12.07
N GLY A 293 28.35 -34.45 13.25
CA GLY A 293 29.73 -34.90 13.43
C GLY A 293 30.76 -33.77 13.35
N ILE A 294 30.39 -32.56 13.77
CA ILE A 294 31.23 -31.35 13.71
C ILE A 294 31.26 -30.70 15.10
N SER A 295 32.47 -30.50 15.65
CA SER A 295 32.66 -29.76 16.90
C SER A 295 32.27 -28.29 16.73
N THR A 296 31.73 -27.66 17.78
CA THR A 296 31.31 -26.25 17.76
C THR A 296 32.15 -25.35 18.64
N ALA A 297 32.13 -24.04 18.36
CA ALA A 297 32.82 -23.04 19.17
C ALA A 297 32.26 -22.95 20.59
N ASN A 298 33.13 -22.67 21.57
CA ASN A 298 32.74 -22.60 22.98
C ASN A 298 32.19 -21.21 23.36
N HIS A 299 30.97 -21.17 23.89
CA HIS A 299 30.31 -19.93 24.33
C HIS A 299 31.09 -19.15 25.38
N ALA A 300 31.68 -19.80 26.39
CA ALA A 300 32.39 -19.11 27.46
C ALA A 300 33.70 -18.48 26.96
N THR A 301 34.44 -19.16 26.07
CA THR A 301 35.62 -18.60 25.40
C THR A 301 35.24 -17.40 24.53
N PHE A 302 34.16 -17.50 23.76
CA PHE A 302 33.64 -16.41 22.94
C PHE A 302 33.20 -15.21 23.81
N LYS A 303 32.39 -15.43 24.84
CA LYS A 303 31.92 -14.40 25.79
C LYS A 303 33.07 -13.69 26.51
N ALA A 304 34.15 -14.40 26.86
CA ALA A 304 35.31 -13.79 27.50
C ALA A 304 36.03 -12.75 26.62
N SER A 305 36.00 -12.89 25.29
CA SER A 305 36.69 -11.99 24.35
C SER A 305 36.19 -10.54 24.42
N PHE A 306 34.89 -10.35 24.70
CA PHE A 306 34.22 -9.04 24.76
C PHE A 306 34.76 -8.13 25.88
N THR A 307 35.31 -8.70 26.95
CA THR A 307 35.90 -7.97 28.08
C THR A 307 36.89 -6.89 27.62
N ARG A 308 37.65 -7.15 26.55
CA ARG A 308 38.65 -6.22 26.00
C ARG A 308 38.02 -4.99 25.34
N ILE A 309 36.84 -5.15 24.75
CA ILE A 309 36.07 -4.10 24.08
C ILE A 309 35.25 -3.31 25.11
N PHE A 310 34.66 -3.97 26.10
CA PHE A 310 33.91 -3.29 27.16
C PHE A 310 34.79 -2.50 28.14
N ASN A 311 36.11 -2.64 28.05
CA ASN A 311 37.08 -1.74 28.70
C ASN A 311 37.40 -0.47 27.85
N GLN A 312 36.84 -0.32 26.64
CA GLN A 312 36.98 0.88 25.80
C GLN A 312 35.77 1.82 25.91
N GLU A 313 35.92 3.06 25.41
CA GLU A 313 34.83 4.04 25.28
C GLU A 313 34.00 3.83 24.00
N SER A 314 34.54 3.15 22.98
CA SER A 314 33.94 2.95 21.64
C SER A 314 34.07 1.49 21.18
N GLY A 315 33.45 1.13 20.04
CA GLY A 315 33.56 -0.21 19.45
C GLY A 315 32.58 -1.26 19.99
N PHE A 316 31.75 -0.90 20.97
CA PHE A 316 30.72 -1.77 21.56
C PHE A 316 29.59 -2.14 20.58
N GLN A 317 29.38 -1.36 19.52
CA GLN A 317 28.40 -1.69 18.48
C GLN A 317 28.89 -2.82 17.56
N TYR A 318 30.19 -2.87 17.26
CA TYR A 318 30.79 -4.00 16.56
C TYR A 318 30.69 -5.31 17.36
N ALA A 319 30.86 -5.23 18.69
CA ALA A 319 30.59 -6.36 19.59
C ALA A 319 29.13 -6.86 19.51
N TYR A 320 28.17 -5.94 19.43
CA TYR A 320 26.76 -6.27 19.23
C TYR A 320 26.51 -6.95 17.87
N ASP A 321 27.14 -6.44 16.81
CA ASP A 321 27.01 -7.00 15.46
C ASP A 321 27.55 -8.43 15.35
N VAL A 322 28.64 -8.79 16.04
CA VAL A 322 29.20 -10.16 16.01
C VAL A 322 28.20 -11.20 16.52
N VAL A 323 27.47 -10.90 17.60
CA VAL A 323 26.42 -11.79 18.13
C VAL A 323 25.21 -11.85 17.18
N LYS A 324 24.84 -10.71 16.57
CA LYS A 324 23.80 -10.67 15.53
C LYS A 324 24.22 -11.50 14.30
N ASP A 325 25.46 -11.42 13.87
CA ASP A 325 25.99 -12.15 12.70
C ASP A 325 26.09 -13.67 12.96
N LEU A 326 26.26 -14.10 14.22
CA LEU A 326 26.14 -15.51 14.61
C LEU A 326 24.68 -16.00 14.57
N MET A 327 23.72 -15.15 14.98
CA MET A 327 22.28 -15.44 14.89
C MET A 327 21.77 -15.44 13.44
N ASP A 328 22.26 -14.54 12.58
CA ASP A 328 22.02 -14.57 11.14
C ASP A 328 22.54 -15.90 10.52
N THR A 329 23.73 -16.38 10.91
CA THR A 329 24.24 -17.70 10.47
C THR A 329 23.40 -18.87 10.96
N TYR A 330 22.95 -18.84 12.21
CA TYR A 330 22.03 -19.86 12.72
C TYR A 330 20.71 -19.88 11.95
N SER A 331 20.19 -18.70 11.60
CA SER A 331 18.98 -18.55 10.78
C SER A 331 19.14 -19.22 9.40
N GLU A 332 20.28 -19.03 8.73
CA GLU A 332 20.61 -19.72 7.46
C GLU A 332 20.75 -21.25 7.63
N ILE A 333 21.15 -21.75 8.81
CA ILE A 333 21.25 -23.20 9.07
C ILE A 333 19.85 -23.81 9.22
N ILE A 334 18.99 -23.23 10.05
CA ILE A 334 17.67 -23.79 10.33
C ILE A 334 16.75 -23.75 9.10
N GLU A 335 16.87 -22.73 8.26
CA GLU A 335 16.16 -22.64 6.97
C GLU A 335 16.51 -23.81 6.02
N LEU A 336 17.72 -24.36 6.12
CA LEU A 336 18.18 -25.51 5.32
C LEU A 336 17.95 -26.87 5.97
N LEU A 337 17.74 -26.95 7.29
CA LEU A 337 17.54 -28.24 7.99
C LEU A 337 16.41 -29.11 7.39
N PRO A 338 15.22 -28.57 7.01
CA PRO A 338 14.17 -29.38 6.39
C PRO A 338 14.57 -30.08 5.08
N LYS A 339 15.59 -29.57 4.37
CA LYS A 339 16.13 -30.17 3.14
C LYS A 339 17.35 -31.09 3.40
N ALA A 340 17.96 -31.04 4.59
CA ALA A 340 19.29 -31.60 4.85
C ALA A 340 19.35 -33.13 5.11
N PHE A 341 18.41 -33.90 4.57
CA PHE A 341 18.29 -35.35 4.75
C PHE A 341 19.20 -36.20 3.82
N THR A 342 20.34 -35.66 3.35
CA THR A 342 21.20 -36.36 2.38
C THR A 342 22.21 -37.31 3.03
N LYS A 343 22.26 -38.57 2.60
CA LYS A 343 23.15 -39.63 3.13
C LYS A 343 23.84 -40.39 1.99
N CYS A 344 25.16 -40.25 1.87
CA CYS A 344 25.97 -40.90 0.83
C CYS A 344 26.01 -42.43 0.93
N LEU A 345 26.21 -42.95 2.14
CA LEU A 345 26.15 -44.37 2.45
C LEU A 345 25.13 -44.55 3.59
N PRO A 346 23.88 -44.94 3.29
CA PRO A 346 22.93 -45.34 4.33
C PRO A 346 23.38 -46.65 4.98
N ASP A 347 23.10 -46.81 6.28
CA ASP A 347 23.52 -48.00 7.00
C ASP A 347 22.48 -49.11 6.82
N PHE A 348 22.88 -50.17 6.12
CA PHE A 348 22.00 -51.25 5.66
C PHE A 348 21.26 -51.97 6.80
N VAL A 349 21.75 -51.95 8.05
CA VAL A 349 21.06 -52.61 9.17
C VAL A 349 19.99 -51.75 9.86
N SER A 350 19.80 -50.49 9.46
CA SER A 350 18.88 -49.56 10.13
C SER A 350 17.42 -49.99 10.04
N PHE A 351 16.92 -50.24 8.82
CA PHE A 351 15.56 -50.72 8.57
C PHE A 351 15.50 -51.61 7.31
N PRO A 352 16.21 -52.77 7.30
CA PRO A 352 16.39 -53.56 6.09
C PRO A 352 15.10 -54.18 5.53
N LYS A 353 14.12 -54.50 6.38
CA LYS A 353 12.86 -55.16 5.97
C LYS A 353 11.59 -54.49 6.49
N HIS A 354 11.70 -53.29 7.05
CA HIS A 354 10.55 -52.54 7.56
C HIS A 354 10.65 -51.06 7.21
N ILE A 355 9.52 -50.34 7.28
CA ILE A 355 9.42 -48.90 7.09
C ILE A 355 8.40 -48.37 8.09
N MET A 356 8.79 -47.36 8.88
CA MET A 356 7.95 -46.76 9.90
C MET A 356 7.08 -45.64 9.32
N LEU A 357 5.75 -45.79 9.41
CA LEU A 357 4.77 -44.84 8.89
C LEU A 357 4.41 -43.72 9.89
N GLY A 358 4.83 -43.86 11.15
CA GLY A 358 4.58 -42.91 12.23
C GLY A 358 3.47 -43.33 13.19
N LYS A 359 3.14 -42.42 14.11
CA LYS A 359 2.07 -42.57 15.09
C LYS A 359 0.70 -42.49 14.41
N LEU A 360 -0.23 -43.38 14.80
CA LEU A 360 -1.58 -43.48 14.22
C LEU A 360 -2.44 -42.23 14.48
N LEU A 361 -2.21 -41.58 15.63
CA LEU A 361 -2.77 -40.31 16.03
C LEU A 361 -1.62 -39.33 16.31
N SER A 362 -1.20 -38.62 15.27
CA SER A 362 -0.16 -37.59 15.30
C SER A 362 -0.74 -36.23 14.91
N ASP A 363 -0.58 -35.25 15.79
CA ASP A 363 -0.84 -33.82 15.59
C ASP A 363 0.43 -33.05 15.19
N LEU A 364 1.61 -33.68 15.34
CA LEU A 364 2.91 -33.14 14.96
C LEU A 364 3.06 -33.10 13.43
N GLN A 365 3.47 -31.95 12.88
CA GLN A 365 3.86 -31.87 11.47
C GLN A 365 5.15 -32.65 11.15
N LEU A 366 5.97 -32.90 12.18
CA LEU A 366 7.20 -33.71 12.09
C LEU A 366 7.16 -34.81 13.15
N ASP A 367 6.82 -36.01 12.71
CA ASP A 367 6.82 -37.22 13.55
C ASP A 367 8.19 -37.91 13.48
N PHE A 368 8.92 -37.95 14.60
CA PHE A 368 10.22 -38.64 14.71
C PHE A 368 10.09 -40.16 14.52
N SER A 369 8.92 -40.73 14.79
CA SER A 369 8.64 -42.15 14.61
C SER A 369 8.29 -42.51 13.16
N ARG A 370 8.27 -41.55 12.23
CA ARG A 370 8.06 -41.78 10.80
C ARG A 370 9.37 -41.65 10.02
N HIS A 371 9.66 -42.63 9.17
CA HIS A 371 10.79 -42.53 8.23
C HIS A 371 10.57 -41.42 7.21
N GLN A 372 11.50 -40.46 7.20
CA GLN A 372 11.65 -39.49 6.12
C GLN A 372 12.35 -40.13 4.92
N PHE A 373 12.43 -39.44 3.79
CA PHE A 373 13.28 -39.88 2.67
C PHE A 373 14.69 -39.33 2.84
N TYR A 374 15.69 -40.22 2.84
CA TYR A 374 17.10 -39.91 2.96
C TYR A 374 17.73 -39.93 1.56
N ASN A 375 17.87 -38.74 0.95
CA ASN A 375 18.37 -38.57 -0.41
C ASN A 375 19.79 -39.15 -0.58
N SER A 376 20.04 -39.79 -1.72
CA SER A 376 21.40 -39.90 -2.24
C SER A 376 21.96 -38.50 -2.56
N PRO A 377 23.27 -38.25 -2.37
CA PRO A 377 23.95 -37.05 -2.90
C PRO A 377 23.84 -36.89 -4.42
N ALA A 378 23.41 -37.93 -5.15
CA ALA A 378 23.09 -37.84 -6.57
C ALA A 378 21.78 -37.11 -6.88
N LEU A 379 20.89 -36.92 -5.88
CA LEU A 379 19.62 -36.19 -5.99
C LEU A 379 19.58 -34.87 -5.20
N ASP A 380 20.60 -34.58 -4.38
CA ASP A 380 20.71 -33.33 -3.60
C ASP A 380 21.31 -32.20 -4.46
N ASP A 381 20.58 -31.76 -5.48
CA ASP A 381 20.97 -30.64 -6.36
C ASP A 381 21.21 -29.34 -5.58
N ASP A 382 20.39 -29.11 -4.54
CA ASP A 382 20.52 -27.99 -3.60
C ASP A 382 21.79 -28.07 -2.74
N LYS A 383 22.35 -29.28 -2.58
CA LYS A 383 23.48 -29.62 -1.69
C LYS A 383 23.22 -29.22 -0.24
N ALA A 384 21.97 -29.39 0.22
CA ALA A 384 21.47 -28.83 1.49
C ALA A 384 22.30 -29.28 2.69
N THR A 385 22.60 -30.57 2.81
CA THR A 385 23.43 -31.11 3.91
C THR A 385 24.88 -30.59 3.85
N GLN A 386 25.41 -30.31 2.65
CA GLN A 386 26.75 -29.74 2.50
C GLN A 386 26.78 -28.24 2.85
N LYS A 387 25.75 -27.48 2.43
CA LYS A 387 25.54 -26.07 2.83
C LYS A 387 25.46 -25.93 4.35
N VAL A 388 24.66 -26.77 5.03
CA VAL A 388 24.58 -26.81 6.51
C VAL A 388 25.96 -27.04 7.14
N LYS A 389 26.75 -28.00 6.64
CA LYS A 389 28.12 -28.25 7.15
C LYS A 389 29.05 -27.04 6.95
N THR A 390 28.97 -26.35 5.82
CA THR A 390 29.73 -25.12 5.57
C THR A 390 29.29 -23.97 6.49
N LEU A 391 28.00 -23.81 6.76
CA LEU A 391 27.49 -22.79 7.68
C LEU A 391 27.84 -23.08 9.15
N ILE A 392 27.87 -24.35 9.58
CA ILE A 392 28.40 -24.73 10.91
C ILE A 392 29.89 -24.33 11.01
N SER A 393 30.67 -24.57 9.94
CA SER A 393 32.05 -24.09 9.86
C SER A 393 32.13 -22.56 9.92
N ARG A 394 31.24 -21.83 9.25
CA ARG A 394 31.15 -20.36 9.30
C ARG A 394 30.87 -19.86 10.71
N PHE A 395 29.89 -20.43 11.40
CA PHE A 395 29.57 -20.10 12.80
C PHE A 395 30.79 -20.25 13.71
N ASN A 396 31.48 -21.38 13.61
CA ASN A 396 32.68 -21.67 14.38
C ASN A 396 33.81 -20.67 14.09
N GLN A 397 34.03 -20.34 12.83
CA GLN A 397 35.05 -19.40 12.41
C GLN A 397 34.69 -17.94 12.75
N GLN A 398 33.41 -17.55 12.72
CA GLN A 398 32.96 -16.25 13.23
C GLN A 398 33.27 -16.11 14.73
N ALA A 399 32.95 -17.13 15.53
CA ALA A 399 33.24 -17.11 16.97
C ALA A 399 34.75 -17.20 17.29
N GLY A 400 35.53 -17.92 16.48
CA GLY A 400 36.97 -18.14 16.69
C GLY A 400 37.91 -17.10 16.06
N TYR A 401 37.51 -16.45 14.97
CA TYR A 401 38.27 -15.38 14.30
C TYR A 401 37.76 -13.98 14.62
N PHE A 402 36.74 -13.84 15.48
CA PHE A 402 36.41 -12.56 16.09
C PHE A 402 37.62 -12.01 16.84
N ASN A 403 38.10 -10.85 16.41
CA ASN A 403 39.37 -10.29 16.86
C ASN A 403 39.18 -8.90 17.50
N PRO A 404 39.06 -8.84 18.84
CA PRO A 404 39.04 -7.59 19.60
C PRO A 404 40.21 -6.64 19.32
N ASP A 405 41.39 -7.13 18.89
CA ASP A 405 42.50 -6.24 18.54
C ASP A 405 42.20 -5.38 17.31
N ASN A 406 41.41 -5.87 16.34
CA ASN A 406 41.04 -5.07 15.17
C ASN A 406 40.18 -3.86 15.60
N ILE A 407 39.24 -4.05 16.54
CA ILE A 407 38.41 -2.98 17.10
C ILE A 407 39.22 -2.03 18.00
N VAL A 408 40.15 -2.56 18.81
CA VAL A 408 40.89 -1.76 19.80
C VAL A 408 42.05 -0.97 19.18
N LYS A 409 42.70 -1.49 18.13
CA LYS A 409 43.91 -0.91 17.52
C LYS A 409 43.69 -0.18 16.20
N ASN A 410 42.73 -0.62 15.36
CA ASN A 410 42.55 -0.01 14.04
C ASN A 410 41.75 1.30 14.14
N LYS A 411 42.47 2.40 14.43
CA LYS A 411 41.92 3.76 14.66
C LYS A 411 42.55 4.81 13.74
N GLU A 412 42.96 4.39 12.55
CA GLU A 412 43.70 5.25 11.60
C GLU A 412 43.09 5.28 10.18
N ARG A 413 42.34 4.25 9.78
CA ARG A 413 41.82 4.06 8.42
C ARG A 413 40.33 3.70 8.44
N VAL A 414 39.50 4.56 7.85
CA VAL A 414 38.15 4.18 7.42
C VAL A 414 38.24 3.37 6.13
N LYS A 415 37.33 2.40 5.96
CA LYS A 415 36.97 1.88 4.63
C LYS A 415 35.47 1.87 4.45
N ILE A 416 35.05 2.10 3.20
CA ILE A 416 33.69 1.86 2.74
C ILE A 416 33.70 0.61 1.84
N THR A 417 32.82 -0.36 2.13
CA THR A 417 32.75 -1.63 1.38
C THR A 417 31.34 -1.86 0.84
N PRO A 418 31.15 -2.11 -0.47
CA PRO A 418 29.86 -2.48 -1.04
C PRO A 418 29.27 -3.72 -0.38
N SER A 419 27.98 -3.69 -0.07
CA SER A 419 27.29 -4.71 0.72
C SER A 419 25.78 -4.74 0.39
N GLN A 420 25.04 -5.64 1.02
CA GLN A 420 23.62 -5.86 0.73
C GLN A 420 22.76 -5.75 1.99
N LYS A 421 21.62 -5.04 1.88
CA LYS A 421 20.73 -4.75 3.00
C LYS A 421 19.79 -5.91 3.35
N LEU A 422 19.16 -6.52 2.34
CA LEU A 422 18.11 -7.53 2.48
C LEU A 422 18.55 -8.79 1.74
N ASN A 423 19.35 -9.61 2.41
CA ASN A 423 19.80 -10.93 1.95
C ASN A 423 20.40 -11.71 3.14
N PRO A 424 20.61 -13.03 3.00
CA PRO A 424 21.41 -13.84 3.93
C PRO A 424 22.80 -13.22 4.19
N LEU A 425 23.39 -13.50 5.37
CA LEU A 425 24.74 -13.02 5.71
C LEU A 425 25.79 -13.55 4.72
N SER A 426 25.57 -14.75 4.14
CA SER A 426 26.32 -15.29 3.00
C SER A 426 26.62 -14.27 1.89
N ASN A 427 25.72 -13.31 1.63
CA ASN A 427 25.83 -12.37 0.52
C ASN A 427 26.26 -10.94 0.94
N LYS A 428 26.49 -10.70 2.24
CA LYS A 428 26.98 -9.43 2.78
C LYS A 428 28.51 -9.40 2.80
N ALA A 429 29.12 -8.22 2.86
CA ALA A 429 30.58 -8.08 2.93
C ALA A 429 31.14 -8.34 4.34
N ILE A 430 32.27 -9.05 4.39
CA ILE A 430 32.90 -9.59 5.61
C ILE A 430 33.40 -8.44 6.51
N PRO A 431 32.97 -8.38 7.79
CA PRO A 431 33.40 -7.37 8.75
C PRO A 431 34.89 -7.30 9.06
N PHE A 432 35.36 -6.09 9.36
CA PHE A 432 36.75 -5.84 9.79
C PHE A 432 37.11 -6.43 11.16
N TYR A 433 36.11 -6.72 11.99
CA TYR A 433 36.31 -7.35 13.31
C TYR A 433 36.54 -8.87 13.24
N TYR A 434 36.52 -9.48 12.06
CA TYR A 434 36.99 -10.85 11.85
C TYR A 434 38.39 -10.85 11.21
N THR A 435 39.28 -11.70 11.72
CA THR A 435 40.53 -12.03 11.02
C THR A 435 40.19 -12.92 9.82
N VAL A 436 40.20 -12.35 8.61
CA VAL A 436 39.83 -13.09 7.40
C VAL A 436 40.99 -13.99 6.95
N THR A 437 40.69 -15.27 6.70
CA THR A 437 41.61 -16.28 6.15
C THR A 437 41.02 -16.88 4.88
N GLU A 438 41.80 -17.64 4.10
CA GLU A 438 41.24 -18.37 2.95
C GLU A 438 40.10 -19.30 3.34
N ASP A 439 40.20 -19.98 4.48
CA ASP A 439 39.19 -20.94 4.92
C ASP A 439 37.94 -20.23 5.47
N PHE A 440 38.07 -18.99 5.95
CA PHE A 440 36.93 -18.13 6.26
C PHE A 440 36.25 -17.62 4.99
N LEU A 441 37.02 -17.25 3.96
CA LEU A 441 36.47 -16.93 2.63
C LEU A 441 35.71 -18.13 2.04
N LYS A 442 36.21 -19.36 2.23
CA LYS A 442 35.56 -20.61 1.81
C LYS A 442 34.30 -20.92 2.63
N ALA A 443 34.27 -20.58 3.92
CA ALA A 443 33.11 -20.78 4.79
C ALA A 443 32.03 -19.69 4.64
N TRP A 444 32.39 -18.48 4.24
CA TRP A 444 31.46 -17.33 4.23
C TRP A 444 30.24 -17.54 3.32
N ASN A 445 30.47 -18.03 2.09
CA ASN A 445 29.46 -18.22 1.06
C ASN A 445 29.67 -19.55 0.33
N PHE A 446 28.71 -20.48 0.44
CA PHE A 446 28.84 -21.83 -0.12
C PHE A 446 28.89 -21.85 -1.65
N ASP A 447 28.04 -21.06 -2.32
CA ASP A 447 27.89 -21.14 -3.79
C ASP A 447 29.13 -20.57 -4.49
N LYS A 448 29.72 -19.50 -3.97
CA LYS A 448 31.05 -19.02 -4.40
C LYS A 448 32.14 -20.06 -4.17
N THR A 449 32.14 -20.76 -3.04
CA THR A 449 33.13 -21.82 -2.77
C THR A 449 32.98 -23.00 -3.74
N SER A 450 31.74 -23.42 -4.02
CA SER A 450 31.43 -24.45 -5.02
C SER A 450 31.89 -24.02 -6.43
N ASN A 451 31.68 -22.74 -6.77
CA ASN A 451 32.11 -22.15 -8.04
C ASN A 451 33.59 -21.68 -8.05
N ARG A 452 34.39 -22.06 -7.04
CA ARG A 452 35.83 -21.74 -6.90
C ARG A 452 36.16 -20.23 -6.88
N SER A 453 35.18 -19.40 -6.53
CA SER A 453 35.26 -17.94 -6.48
C SER A 453 35.11 -17.37 -5.05
N SER A 454 35.44 -18.15 -4.03
CA SER A 454 35.38 -17.72 -2.61
C SER A 454 36.23 -16.49 -2.30
N ASN A 455 37.32 -16.26 -3.05
CA ASN A 455 38.12 -15.04 -3.01
C ASN A 455 37.38 -13.78 -3.47
N SER A 456 36.24 -13.90 -4.17
CA SER A 456 35.36 -12.77 -4.54
C SER A 456 34.43 -12.31 -3.40
N ASN A 457 34.63 -12.79 -2.17
CA ASN A 457 33.95 -12.23 -1.01
C ASN A 457 34.58 -10.91 -0.60
N LEU A 458 33.81 -9.82 -0.67
CA LEU A 458 34.28 -8.47 -0.32
C LEU A 458 34.56 -8.38 1.18
N THR A 459 35.66 -7.74 1.54
CA THR A 459 36.14 -7.62 2.93
C THR A 459 36.68 -6.21 3.21
N PHE A 460 36.86 -5.89 4.49
CA PHE A 460 37.58 -4.71 4.91
C PHE A 460 39.07 -4.72 4.48
N ASP A 461 39.78 -5.83 4.64
CA ASP A 461 41.18 -5.94 4.23
C ASP A 461 41.33 -6.71 2.91
N THR A 462 41.33 -5.94 1.83
CA THR A 462 41.54 -6.42 0.43
C THR A 462 43.01 -6.68 0.13
N ASP A 463 43.91 -6.13 0.94
CA ASP A 463 45.30 -5.87 0.53
C ASP A 463 46.18 -7.15 0.55
N TRP A 464 45.61 -8.29 0.98
CA TRP A 464 46.23 -9.63 0.95
C TRP A 464 45.55 -10.62 -0.01
N VAL A 465 44.34 -10.34 -0.51
CA VAL A 465 43.58 -11.26 -1.36
C VAL A 465 43.86 -10.97 -2.84
N LEU A 466 44.65 -11.82 -3.50
CA LEU A 466 44.90 -11.73 -4.93
C LEU A 466 43.69 -12.26 -5.73
N ILE A 467 42.70 -11.41 -5.98
CA ILE A 467 41.50 -11.72 -6.78
C ILE A 467 41.83 -11.71 -8.29
N GLY A 468 42.63 -12.68 -8.73
CA GLY A 468 42.90 -12.92 -10.16
C GLY A 468 43.95 -12.01 -10.81
N LYS A 469 43.89 -11.91 -12.14
CA LYS A 469 44.87 -11.17 -12.98
C LYS A 469 44.39 -9.81 -13.49
N PHE A 470 43.12 -9.48 -13.27
CA PHE A 470 42.55 -8.17 -13.53
C PHE A 470 42.26 -7.49 -12.19
N GLU A 471 42.24 -6.15 -12.20
CA GLU A 471 41.83 -5.30 -11.07
C GLU A 471 42.65 -5.44 -9.77
N LYS A 472 43.71 -4.62 -9.69
CA LYS A 472 44.16 -4.02 -8.41
C LYS A 472 43.22 -2.86 -7.98
N GLU A 473 41.98 -2.89 -8.41
CA GLU A 473 41.07 -1.76 -8.32
C GLU A 473 40.16 -1.87 -7.10
N SER A 474 39.69 -0.73 -6.60
CA SER A 474 38.77 -0.72 -5.47
C SER A 474 37.42 -1.32 -5.90
N PRO A 475 36.76 -2.15 -5.07
CA PRO A 475 35.39 -2.59 -5.34
C PRO A 475 34.37 -1.45 -5.50
N LEU A 476 34.72 -0.21 -5.14
CA LEU A 476 33.92 1.00 -5.38
C LEU A 476 34.10 1.58 -6.80
N ASN A 477 35.20 1.26 -7.51
CA ASN A 477 35.43 1.68 -8.91
C ASN A 477 34.55 0.91 -9.91
N LEU A 478 34.07 -0.27 -9.52
CA LEU A 478 33.33 -1.20 -10.38
C LEU A 478 31.84 -0.85 -10.41
N ASN A 479 31.07 -1.48 -11.32
CA ASN A 479 29.61 -1.36 -11.22
C ASN A 479 29.13 -2.00 -9.91
N ILE A 480 28.54 -1.16 -9.05
CA ILE A 480 28.05 -1.52 -7.73
C ILE A 480 26.52 -1.69 -7.65
N ASP A 481 25.77 -1.74 -8.76
CA ASP A 481 24.30 -1.80 -8.79
C ASP A 481 23.69 -2.91 -7.91
N ASN A 482 24.36 -4.07 -7.85
CA ASN A 482 23.98 -5.22 -7.03
C ASN A 482 24.21 -5.03 -5.50
N TYR A 483 24.67 -3.84 -5.06
CA TYR A 483 24.96 -3.51 -3.66
C TYR A 483 24.06 -2.39 -3.15
N SER A 484 23.01 -2.76 -2.41
CA SER A 484 22.04 -1.83 -1.82
C SER A 484 22.54 -1.09 -0.55
N PHE A 485 23.72 -1.44 -0.05
CA PHE A 485 24.26 -0.96 1.22
C PHE A 485 25.76 -0.65 1.13
N TYR A 486 26.22 0.29 1.93
CA TYR A 486 27.62 0.62 2.14
C TYR A 486 27.97 0.32 3.59
N ASN A 487 28.78 -0.71 3.84
CA ASN A 487 29.39 -0.87 5.16
C ASN A 487 30.42 0.25 5.32
N ILE A 488 30.40 0.96 6.44
CA ILE A 488 31.37 2.02 6.78
C ILE A 488 31.97 1.61 8.12
N GLU A 489 33.29 1.37 8.12
CA GLU A 489 33.98 0.65 9.20
C GLU A 489 35.34 1.33 9.51
N GLY A 490 35.87 1.14 10.72
CA GLY A 490 37.15 1.70 11.18
C GLY A 490 37.09 3.11 11.80
N HIS A 491 35.93 3.77 11.79
CA HIS A 491 35.74 5.14 12.29
C HIS A 491 35.59 5.26 13.82
N GLN A 492 35.10 4.23 14.52
CA GLN A 492 34.84 4.31 15.96
C GLN A 492 36.14 4.37 16.77
N GLY A 493 36.25 5.36 17.65
CA GLY A 493 37.45 5.65 18.44
C GLY A 493 38.47 6.56 17.76
N MET A 494 38.27 6.93 16.49
CA MET A 494 39.03 7.99 15.82
C MET A 494 38.52 9.39 16.23
N ASP A 495 39.29 10.43 15.95
CA ASP A 495 38.79 11.82 15.98
C ASP A 495 37.68 12.01 14.92
N TYR A 496 36.58 12.68 15.29
CA TYR A 496 35.41 12.83 14.42
C TYR A 496 35.69 13.67 13.17
N GLN A 497 36.64 14.60 13.21
CA GLN A 497 37.02 15.42 12.05
C GLN A 497 37.81 14.58 11.05
N ILE A 498 38.74 13.75 11.55
CA ILE A 498 39.51 12.80 10.74
C ILE A 498 38.57 11.75 10.13
N ALA A 499 37.66 11.17 10.92
CA ALA A 499 36.67 10.22 10.44
C ALA A 499 35.74 10.84 9.38
N PHE A 500 35.21 12.04 9.65
CA PHE A 500 34.34 12.78 8.73
C PHE A 500 35.03 13.05 7.40
N GLU A 501 36.24 13.61 7.40
CA GLU A 501 36.96 13.93 6.16
C GLU A 501 37.42 12.67 5.41
N GLN A 502 37.80 11.57 6.08
CA GLN A 502 38.06 10.30 5.39
C GLN A 502 36.80 9.72 4.72
N ILE A 503 35.65 9.69 5.43
CA ILE A 503 34.38 9.21 4.87
C ILE A 503 33.95 10.11 3.70
N LYS A 504 34.10 11.42 3.85
CA LYS A 504 33.76 12.44 2.84
C LYS A 504 34.66 12.37 1.61
N GLU A 505 35.98 12.19 1.76
CA GLU A 505 36.89 11.99 0.62
C GLU A 505 36.47 10.74 -0.16
N ILE A 506 36.26 9.59 0.51
CA ILE A 506 35.84 8.36 -0.16
C ILE A 506 34.48 8.54 -0.84
N LYS A 507 33.50 9.12 -0.14
CA LYS A 507 32.14 9.42 -0.65
C LYS A 507 32.19 10.30 -1.90
N ASP A 508 32.90 11.43 -1.85
CA ASP A 508 32.88 12.43 -2.93
C ASP A 508 33.73 11.97 -4.12
N LYS A 509 34.84 11.27 -3.88
CA LYS A 509 35.69 10.67 -4.92
C LYS A 509 35.01 9.51 -5.66
N GLN A 510 34.19 8.74 -4.97
CA GLN A 510 33.47 7.57 -5.51
C GLN A 510 31.97 7.87 -5.79
N GLN A 511 31.55 9.15 -5.70
CA GLN A 511 30.18 9.63 -5.93
C GLN A 511 29.08 8.81 -5.20
N LEU A 512 29.35 8.42 -3.95
CA LEU A 512 28.47 7.52 -3.22
C LEU A 512 27.21 8.24 -2.71
N GLY A 513 26.04 7.80 -3.18
CA GLY A 513 24.73 8.35 -2.83
C GLY A 513 24.29 8.07 -1.39
N PHE A 514 24.91 8.75 -0.41
CA PHE A 514 24.48 8.89 0.98
C PHE A 514 24.97 10.26 1.52
N ASP A 515 24.45 10.70 2.68
CA ASP A 515 24.89 11.95 3.34
C ASP A 515 25.51 11.68 4.73
N ILE A 516 26.25 12.65 5.29
CA ILE A 516 27.00 12.49 6.55
C ILE A 516 26.56 13.55 7.57
N MET A 517 26.17 13.12 8.77
CA MET A 517 25.80 13.98 9.90
C MET A 517 26.67 13.68 11.13
N LEU A 518 27.07 14.73 11.85
CA LEU A 518 27.85 14.66 13.09
C LEU A 518 26.96 15.03 14.29
N LEU A 519 26.83 14.13 15.27
CA LEU A 519 26.08 14.39 16.51
C LEU A 519 26.99 14.45 17.72
N SER A 520 26.88 15.54 18.50
CA SER A 520 27.58 15.74 19.76
C SER A 520 26.75 15.26 20.94
N LEU A 521 27.37 14.57 21.91
CA LEU A 521 26.74 14.28 23.22
C LEU A 521 26.81 15.49 24.19
N GLU A 522 27.65 16.49 23.91
CA GLU A 522 27.64 17.81 24.59
C GLU A 522 26.86 18.88 23.77
N GLU A 523 26.12 19.75 24.46
CA GLU A 523 25.30 20.83 23.89
C GLU A 523 26.14 21.84 23.07
N LEU A 524 25.84 21.99 21.78
CA LEU A 524 26.65 22.80 20.84
C LEU A 524 26.28 24.30 20.83
N LYS A 525 26.61 24.99 21.94
CA LYS A 525 26.32 26.43 22.11
C LYS A 525 26.93 27.29 21.02
N GLY A 526 26.07 28.01 20.29
CA GLY A 526 26.48 28.92 19.22
C GLY A 526 26.93 28.25 17.92
N ASN A 527 26.58 26.98 17.69
CA ASN A 527 26.92 26.27 16.47
C ASN A 527 26.43 27.00 15.20
N LYS A 528 27.26 27.00 14.16
CA LYS A 528 26.97 27.52 12.81
C LYS A 528 27.19 26.47 11.71
N ASP A 529 27.70 25.30 12.07
CA ASP A 529 28.00 24.21 11.16
C ASP A 529 26.76 23.32 10.98
N LEU A 530 26.22 23.31 9.76
CA LEU A 530 25.01 22.59 9.39
C LEU A 530 25.22 21.07 9.22
N SER A 531 26.47 20.60 9.27
CA SER A 531 26.81 19.17 9.37
C SER A 531 26.81 18.66 10.82
N LYS A 532 26.64 19.54 11.81
CA LYS A 532 26.72 19.24 13.25
C LYS A 532 25.40 19.54 13.98
N ALA A 533 24.96 18.63 14.85
CA ALA A 533 23.83 18.85 15.75
C ALA A 533 24.08 18.28 17.16
N TYR A 534 23.27 18.71 18.13
CA TYR A 534 23.23 18.10 19.46
C TYR A 534 22.38 16.82 19.41
N PHE A 535 22.86 15.73 20.00
CA PHE A 535 22.26 14.40 19.85
C PHE A 535 20.79 14.35 20.27
N ASN A 536 20.43 14.85 21.46
CA ASN A 536 19.08 14.76 22.00
C ASN A 536 18.06 15.52 21.13
N GLU A 537 18.37 16.77 20.75
CA GLU A 537 17.55 17.53 19.80
C GLU A 537 17.40 16.85 18.43
N TYR A 538 18.43 16.12 17.99
CA TYR A 538 18.39 15.46 16.69
C TYR A 538 17.53 14.20 16.70
N ILE A 539 17.58 13.39 17.77
CA ILE A 539 16.72 12.20 17.89
C ILE A 539 15.26 12.55 18.17
N GLU A 540 14.98 13.61 18.94
CA GLU A 540 13.62 14.16 19.11
C GLU A 540 12.96 14.48 17.76
N LYS A 541 13.73 15.07 16.84
CA LYS A 541 13.24 15.53 15.53
C LYS A 541 13.30 14.44 14.44
N ASN A 542 14.08 13.38 14.65
CA ASN A 542 14.32 12.31 13.69
C ASN A 542 14.31 10.94 14.40
N SER A 543 13.12 10.36 14.58
CA SER A 543 12.98 9.02 15.16
C SER A 543 13.55 7.92 14.25
N GLY A 544 13.82 6.75 14.83
CA GLY A 544 14.31 5.58 14.09
C GLY A 544 15.81 5.53 13.77
N LEU A 545 16.65 6.35 14.43
CA LEU A 545 18.12 6.16 14.43
C LEU A 545 18.47 4.73 14.87
N GLU A 546 19.26 4.01 14.06
CA GLU A 546 19.61 2.62 14.33
C GLU A 546 20.97 2.26 13.71
N HIS A 547 21.81 1.59 14.50
CA HIS A 547 23.12 1.11 14.05
C HIS A 547 22.97 0.00 13.02
N LYS A 548 23.71 0.11 11.92
CA LYS A 548 23.71 -0.86 10.82
C LYS A 548 25.09 -1.02 10.17
N ARG A 549 26.17 -0.73 10.92
CA ARG A 549 27.56 -0.83 10.44
C ARG A 549 27.88 -0.03 9.16
N GLY A 550 27.19 1.08 8.96
CA GLY A 550 27.16 1.81 7.69
C GLY A 550 25.77 2.32 7.30
N VAL A 551 25.52 2.51 6.01
CA VAL A 551 24.33 3.20 5.49
C VAL A 551 23.82 2.60 4.17
N LYS A 552 22.50 2.66 3.94
CA LYS A 552 21.87 2.30 2.66
C LYS A 552 21.98 3.45 1.63
N ARG A 553 21.89 3.13 0.34
CA ARG A 553 21.74 4.17 -0.72
C ARG A 553 20.55 5.09 -0.44
N GLY A 554 20.75 6.40 -0.61
CA GLY A 554 19.76 7.43 -0.29
C GLY A 554 19.43 7.50 1.20
N GLY A 555 20.41 7.29 2.07
CA GLY A 555 20.32 7.42 3.54
C GLY A 555 21.34 8.43 4.08
N THR A 556 21.24 8.75 5.38
CA THR A 556 22.27 9.50 6.11
C THR A 556 23.02 8.56 7.06
N PHE A 557 24.35 8.61 6.99
CA PHE A 557 25.25 8.02 7.97
C PHE A 557 25.52 9.04 9.07
N ILE A 558 25.44 8.59 10.32
CA ILE A 558 25.47 9.46 11.50
C ILE A 558 26.65 9.03 12.37
N LEU A 559 27.63 9.92 12.52
CA LEU A 559 28.77 9.77 13.42
C LEU A 559 28.44 10.47 14.75
N VAL A 560 28.50 9.75 15.86
CA VAL A 560 28.26 10.31 17.20
C VAL A 560 29.58 10.45 17.94
N TYR A 561 29.88 11.66 18.40
CA TYR A 561 31.10 11.98 19.15
C TYR A 561 30.77 12.56 20.53
N ASP A 562 31.67 12.36 21.49
CA ASP A 562 31.42 12.73 22.90
C ASP A 562 31.32 14.25 23.07
N SER A 563 32.38 15.00 22.78
CA SER A 563 32.38 16.46 22.91
C SER A 563 33.44 17.14 22.03
N ILE A 564 33.44 18.47 21.99
CA ILE A 564 34.54 19.23 21.36
C ILE A 564 35.88 19.03 22.12
N LYS A 565 35.82 18.68 23.42
CA LYS A 565 37.01 18.45 24.27
C LYS A 565 37.53 17.00 24.18
N ASN A 566 36.65 16.04 23.94
CA ASN A 566 36.97 14.64 23.67
C ASN A 566 36.38 14.28 22.30
N PRO A 567 37.06 14.68 21.20
CA PRO A 567 36.51 14.60 19.84
C PRO A 567 36.42 13.18 19.26
N LYS A 568 36.43 12.13 20.10
CA LYS A 568 36.35 10.74 19.64
C LYS A 568 34.96 10.39 19.16
N VAL A 569 34.87 9.68 18.04
CA VAL A 569 33.65 8.97 17.62
C VAL A 569 33.39 7.81 18.59
N ILE A 570 32.24 7.84 19.25
CA ILE A 570 31.80 6.83 20.23
C ILE A 570 30.96 5.75 19.55
N ALA A 571 30.09 6.16 18.63
CA ALA A 571 29.10 5.30 17.98
C ALA A 571 28.75 5.80 16.58
N ASP A 572 28.08 4.97 15.78
CA ASP A 572 27.40 5.36 14.55
C ASP A 572 25.96 4.84 14.46
N PHE A 573 25.15 5.55 13.68
CA PHE A 573 23.77 5.23 13.37
C PHE A 573 23.45 5.51 11.90
N SER A 574 22.31 5.00 11.44
CA SER A 574 21.82 5.18 10.06
C SER A 574 20.38 5.66 10.05
N LEU A 575 20.06 6.57 9.12
CA LEU A 575 18.68 6.92 8.78
C LEU A 575 18.29 6.38 7.37
N PRO A 576 17.04 5.92 7.18
CA PRO A 576 16.58 5.32 5.94
C PRO A 576 16.19 6.34 4.85
N TYR A 577 16.57 7.61 5.00
CA TYR A 577 16.40 8.73 4.08
C TYR A 577 17.61 9.68 4.20
N ILE A 578 17.85 10.52 3.20
CA ILE A 578 18.78 11.66 3.33
C ILE A 578 18.10 12.67 4.26
N CYS A 579 18.66 12.82 5.45
CA CYS A 579 18.15 13.66 6.52
C CYS A 579 18.68 15.09 6.43
N CYS A 580 17.97 16.02 7.05
CA CYS A 580 18.21 17.45 6.91
C CYS A 580 19.55 17.88 7.53
N THR A 581 20.54 18.19 6.68
CA THR A 581 21.34 19.41 6.92
C THR A 581 20.35 20.57 7.10
N PRO A 582 20.43 21.40 8.17
CA PRO A 582 19.45 22.46 8.38
C PRO A 582 19.60 23.57 7.33
N LYS A 583 18.96 23.41 6.17
CA LYS A 583 18.60 24.52 5.27
C LYS A 583 17.60 25.41 6.00
N ALA A 584 18.11 26.19 6.95
CA ALA A 584 17.34 27.14 7.72
C ALA A 584 16.66 28.09 6.74
N ILE A 585 15.34 27.95 6.60
CA ILE A 585 14.52 28.84 5.80
C ILE A 585 14.52 30.17 6.55
N ILE A 586 15.36 31.08 6.08
CA ILE A 586 15.44 32.43 6.63
C ILE A 586 14.09 33.07 6.37
N LYS A 587 13.35 33.36 7.45
CA LYS A 587 12.12 34.15 7.40
C LYS A 587 12.29 35.33 8.33
N LEU A 588 11.90 36.51 7.84
CA LEU A 588 11.79 37.72 8.60
C LEU A 588 10.43 38.34 8.28
N SER A 589 9.69 38.81 9.27
CA SER A 589 8.46 39.56 9.03
C SER A 589 8.24 40.64 10.07
N LEU A 590 7.50 41.67 9.65
CA LEU A 590 7.00 42.77 10.47
C LEU A 590 5.46 42.76 10.42
N PRO A 591 4.76 43.28 11.44
CA PRO A 591 3.29 43.39 11.44
C PRO A 591 2.70 44.27 10.33
N THR A 592 3.51 45.10 9.67
CA THR A 592 3.13 45.97 8.56
C THR A 592 4.33 46.26 7.66
N SER A 593 4.09 46.52 6.37
CA SER A 593 5.06 47.02 5.40
C SER A 593 5.06 48.56 5.25
N VAL A 594 4.15 49.27 5.92
CA VAL A 594 4.08 50.73 5.96
C VAL A 594 3.82 51.21 7.39
N ILE A 595 4.52 52.25 7.85
CA ILE A 595 4.38 52.80 9.20
C ILE A 595 4.60 54.32 9.23
N CYS A 596 3.91 55.01 10.14
CA CYS A 596 4.04 56.45 10.31
C CYS A 596 5.27 56.80 11.15
N ALA A 597 5.93 57.90 10.82
CA ALA A 597 7.10 58.41 11.53
C ALA A 597 6.90 58.43 13.06
N GLU A 598 5.74 58.91 13.52
CA GLU A 598 5.43 59.05 14.95
C GLU A 598 4.82 57.81 15.62
N SER A 599 4.75 56.66 14.94
CA SER A 599 4.24 55.41 15.52
C SER A 599 5.17 54.80 16.58
N ASN A 600 4.62 53.91 17.41
CA ASN A 600 5.41 53.12 18.37
C ASN A 600 6.23 52.02 17.67
N PRO A 601 7.36 51.58 18.26
CA PRO A 601 8.17 50.49 17.69
C PRO A 601 7.40 49.17 17.57
N ILE A 602 7.64 48.44 16.48
CA ILE A 602 6.99 47.16 16.16
C ILE A 602 7.99 45.99 16.18
N PRO A 603 7.62 44.80 16.67
CA PRO A 603 8.54 43.66 16.76
C PRO A 603 8.76 42.94 15.43
N PHE A 604 9.99 42.47 15.20
CA PHE A 604 10.28 41.49 14.15
C PHE A 604 9.94 40.07 14.62
N THR A 605 9.43 39.25 13.71
CA THR A 605 9.47 37.78 13.84
C THR A 605 10.63 37.24 13.02
N VAL A 606 11.54 36.49 13.64
CA VAL A 606 12.80 36.03 13.04
C VAL A 606 12.90 34.51 13.09
N SER A 607 13.19 33.88 11.94
CA SER A 607 13.53 32.46 11.84
C SER A 607 14.85 32.29 11.06
N PRO A 608 15.85 31.54 11.60
CA PRO A 608 15.87 30.96 12.94
C PRO A 608 15.93 32.05 14.03
N MET A 609 15.44 31.74 15.23
CA MET A 609 15.24 32.71 16.32
C MET A 609 16.54 33.39 16.84
N ASN A 610 17.70 32.90 16.43
CA ASN A 610 19.03 33.47 16.72
C ASN A 610 19.62 34.29 15.54
N GLY A 611 18.80 34.64 14.54
CA GLY A 611 19.21 35.44 13.39
C GLY A 611 19.46 36.92 13.74
N VAL A 612 20.60 37.45 13.32
CA VAL A 612 20.96 38.88 13.48
C VAL A 612 20.31 39.69 12.37
N VAL A 613 19.37 40.58 12.72
CA VAL A 613 18.66 41.49 11.79
C VAL A 613 19.45 42.78 11.58
N LYS A 614 19.51 43.27 10.33
CA LYS A 614 19.99 44.62 9.97
C LYS A 614 19.20 45.22 8.81
N ALA A 615 18.96 46.54 8.85
CA ALA A 615 18.47 47.31 7.70
C ALA A 615 19.56 47.55 6.65
N ASN A 616 19.13 47.84 5.42
CA ASN A 616 19.99 48.34 4.33
C ASN A 616 20.33 49.84 4.49
N ILE A 617 19.36 50.66 4.94
CA ILE A 617 19.45 52.11 5.15
C ILE A 617 18.69 52.52 6.42
N GLY A 618 19.07 53.64 7.02
CA GLY A 618 18.44 54.18 8.23
C GLY A 618 18.74 53.41 9.53
N ASN A 619 18.52 54.05 10.67
CA ASN A 619 18.84 53.53 12.00
C ASN A 619 17.64 52.87 12.73
N GLY A 620 16.62 52.45 11.97
CA GLY A 620 15.35 51.96 12.51
C GLY A 620 15.38 50.62 13.27
N VAL A 621 16.40 49.76 13.08
CA VAL A 621 16.46 48.45 13.75
C VAL A 621 17.12 48.54 15.12
N LYS A 622 16.39 48.19 16.17
CA LYS A 622 16.86 48.13 17.56
C LYS A 622 16.69 46.71 18.13
N PHE A 623 17.41 46.40 19.21
CA PHE A 623 17.28 45.13 19.93
C PHE A 623 16.92 45.43 21.38
N ILE A 624 15.74 44.99 21.82
CA ILE A 624 15.14 45.35 23.11
C ILE A 624 14.57 44.09 23.75
N ASN A 625 14.85 43.85 25.04
CA ASN A 625 14.32 42.74 25.84
C ASN A 625 14.47 41.33 25.20
N GLY A 626 15.49 41.12 24.37
CA GLY A 626 15.76 39.84 23.70
C GLY A 626 15.16 39.69 22.29
N GLN A 627 14.45 40.69 21.79
CA GLN A 627 13.83 40.69 20.46
C GLN A 627 14.31 41.87 19.61
N TYR A 628 14.39 41.67 18.29
CA TYR A 628 14.58 42.77 17.34
C TYR A 628 13.27 43.54 17.14
N VAL A 629 13.33 44.86 17.10
CA VAL A 629 12.20 45.75 16.81
C VAL A 629 12.58 46.76 15.73
N PHE A 630 11.59 47.22 14.96
CA PHE A 630 11.71 48.36 14.07
C PHE A 630 11.06 49.59 14.73
N ASP A 631 11.81 50.67 14.84
CA ASP A 631 11.43 51.93 15.47
C ASP A 631 11.39 53.05 14.39
N PRO A 632 10.21 53.52 13.97
CA PRO A 632 10.10 54.51 12.90
C PRO A 632 10.67 55.88 13.30
N LYS A 633 10.65 56.24 14.59
CA LYS A 633 11.22 57.49 15.13
C LYS A 633 12.76 57.49 15.11
N ALA A 634 13.38 56.37 14.77
CA ALA A 634 14.83 56.23 14.56
C ALA A 634 15.21 56.21 13.07
N VAL A 635 14.27 56.49 12.18
CA VAL A 635 14.53 56.73 10.75
C VAL A 635 14.59 58.22 10.49
N GLU A 636 15.63 58.67 9.79
CA GLU A 636 15.84 60.08 9.46
C GLU A 636 14.88 60.52 8.33
N GLU A 637 14.37 61.75 8.38
CA GLU A 637 13.35 62.27 7.44
C GLU A 637 13.74 62.11 5.96
N GLN A 638 15.02 62.19 5.65
CA GLN A 638 15.56 61.98 4.29
C GLN A 638 15.26 60.60 3.70
N PHE A 639 14.96 59.60 4.54
CA PHE A 639 14.56 58.25 4.13
C PHE A 639 13.05 58.02 4.17
N TYR A 640 12.24 59.00 4.57
CA TYR A 640 10.78 58.88 4.46
C TYR A 640 10.39 58.75 2.99
N GLY A 641 9.40 57.91 2.70
CA GLY A 641 9.00 57.57 1.35
C GLY A 641 9.89 56.53 0.64
N GLN A 642 11.08 56.21 1.15
CA GLN A 642 11.98 55.19 0.62
C GLN A 642 11.67 53.79 1.17
N GLU A 643 12.09 52.74 0.45
CA GLU A 643 11.93 51.36 0.89
C GLU A 643 13.17 50.88 1.69
N ILE A 644 12.94 50.49 2.93
CA ILE A 644 13.96 49.93 3.83
C ILE A 644 13.83 48.41 3.78
N THR A 645 14.86 47.73 3.29
CA THR A 645 14.92 46.26 3.20
C THR A 645 15.86 45.70 4.27
N PHE A 646 15.66 44.42 4.61
CA PHE A 646 16.38 43.80 5.71
C PHE A 646 17.28 42.64 5.28
N THR A 647 18.25 42.34 6.14
CA THR A 647 19.09 41.15 6.07
C THR A 647 19.03 40.38 7.39
N VAL A 648 19.09 39.05 7.31
CA VAL A 648 19.27 38.16 8.46
C VAL A 648 20.58 37.39 8.28
N ASN A 649 21.48 37.48 9.26
CA ASN A 649 22.82 36.87 9.21
C ASN A 649 23.62 37.23 7.93
N GLY A 650 23.36 38.41 7.35
CA GLY A 650 24.03 38.90 6.14
C GLY A 650 23.45 38.37 4.80
N LYS A 651 22.36 37.59 4.81
CA LYS A 651 21.58 37.29 3.59
C LYS A 651 20.38 38.25 3.49
N PRO A 652 20.03 38.73 2.28
CA PRO A 652 18.83 39.55 2.08
C PRO A 652 17.57 38.75 2.38
N THR A 653 16.52 39.46 2.80
CA THR A 653 15.16 38.93 2.95
C THR A 653 14.17 39.67 2.06
N ASP A 654 13.05 39.00 1.80
CA ASP A 654 11.82 39.50 1.20
C ASP A 654 11.03 40.48 2.09
N CYS A 655 11.45 40.67 3.35
CA CYS A 655 10.89 41.68 4.24
C CYS A 655 11.43 43.10 3.95
N SER A 656 10.51 44.04 3.75
CA SER A 656 10.77 45.48 3.68
C SER A 656 9.73 46.30 4.46
N ILE A 657 10.04 47.57 4.72
CA ILE A 657 9.10 48.54 5.30
C ILE A 657 9.37 49.95 4.75
N LYS A 658 8.32 50.78 4.71
CA LYS A 658 8.35 52.18 4.28
C LYS A 658 7.85 53.10 5.40
N VAL A 659 8.67 54.08 5.80
CA VAL A 659 8.31 55.08 6.82
C VAL A 659 7.76 56.34 6.12
N ILE A 660 6.65 56.89 6.62
CA ILE A 660 5.88 57.94 5.96
C ILE A 660 5.43 59.02 6.97
N SER A 661 5.36 60.27 6.51
CA SER A 661 4.88 61.45 7.26
C SER A 661 3.35 61.45 7.43
N GLU A 662 2.86 62.04 8.52
CA GLU A 662 1.42 62.11 8.82
C GLU A 662 0.68 63.19 8.00
N PRO A 663 -0.64 63.08 7.75
CA PRO A 663 -1.43 64.09 7.05
C PRO A 663 -1.72 65.36 7.88
N ASP A 664 -1.88 66.50 7.22
CA ASP A 664 -2.23 67.80 7.84
C ASP A 664 -3.51 68.39 7.18
N ILE A 665 -4.63 68.35 7.91
CA ILE A 665 -5.98 68.67 7.40
C ILE A 665 -6.91 69.27 8.48
N LYS A 666 -7.96 69.98 8.04
CA LYS A 666 -9.01 70.64 8.84
C LYS A 666 -10.39 70.42 8.22
N VAL A 667 -11.45 70.30 9.03
CA VAL A 667 -12.83 69.99 8.59
C VAL A 667 -13.89 70.87 9.29
N GLU A 668 -14.88 71.37 8.53
CA GLU A 668 -15.95 72.31 8.96
C GLU A 668 -17.31 71.98 8.31
N VAL A 669 -18.40 72.68 8.67
CA VAL A 669 -19.77 72.49 8.12
C VAL A 669 -20.18 73.65 7.22
N VAL A 670 -21.02 73.36 6.22
CA VAL A 670 -21.61 74.34 5.29
C VAL A 670 -23.10 74.52 5.61
N GLU A 671 -23.49 75.72 6.00
CA GLU A 671 -24.90 76.11 6.23
C GLU A 671 -25.54 76.73 4.97
N PRO A 672 -26.88 76.67 4.80
CA PRO A 672 -27.87 76.01 5.65
C PRO A 672 -28.04 74.51 5.31
N VAL A 673 -28.43 73.71 6.31
CA VAL A 673 -28.75 72.28 6.14
C VAL A 673 -30.20 72.12 5.69
N ILE A 674 -30.41 71.28 4.67
CA ILE A 674 -31.70 71.12 3.99
C ILE A 674 -32.43 69.89 4.52
N TYR A 675 -33.67 70.10 4.99
CA TYR A 675 -34.53 69.03 5.47
C TYR A 675 -35.51 68.68 4.36
N PRO A 676 -35.60 67.39 3.97
CA PRO A 676 -36.46 66.99 2.87
C PRO A 676 -37.93 67.10 3.29
N GLY A 677 -38.76 67.30 2.28
CA GLY A 677 -40.19 67.27 2.44
C GLY A 677 -40.82 66.06 1.77
N GLY A 678 -41.26 65.08 2.57
CA GLY A 678 -42.25 64.08 2.16
C GLY A 678 -42.47 63.06 3.26
N ASP A 679 -42.75 61.82 2.86
CA ASP A 679 -42.50 60.62 3.69
C ASP A 679 -40.99 60.28 3.75
N SER A 680 -40.15 61.03 3.04
CA SER A 680 -38.68 60.97 3.16
C SER A 680 -38.21 61.63 4.46
N THR A 681 -37.60 60.87 5.35
CA THR A 681 -37.16 61.33 6.68
C THR A 681 -35.70 61.82 6.73
N ALA A 682 -35.15 62.25 5.59
CA ALA A 682 -33.72 62.10 5.31
C ALA A 682 -32.90 63.39 5.10
N THR A 683 -32.47 64.03 6.19
CA THR A 683 -31.66 65.28 6.18
C THR A 683 -30.32 65.11 5.47
N ILE A 684 -29.97 66.02 4.55
CA ILE A 684 -28.66 66.07 3.88
C ILE A 684 -27.82 67.20 4.45
N VAL A 685 -26.58 66.86 4.80
CA VAL A 685 -25.61 67.72 5.48
C VAL A 685 -24.33 67.80 4.65
N ASN A 686 -23.77 68.99 4.52
CA ASN A 686 -22.55 69.24 3.76
C ASN A 686 -21.41 69.67 4.70
N PHE A 687 -20.29 68.97 4.62
CA PHE A 687 -19.03 69.28 5.29
C PHE A 687 -18.02 69.81 4.28
N LYS A 688 -17.01 70.55 4.75
CA LYS A 688 -15.85 70.96 3.94
C LYS A 688 -14.54 70.57 4.61
N VAL A 689 -13.67 69.94 3.84
CA VAL A 689 -12.28 69.57 4.15
C VAL A 689 -11.33 70.61 3.54
N SER A 690 -10.19 70.84 4.19
CA SER A 690 -9.10 71.71 3.71
C SER A 690 -7.76 71.24 4.27
N GLY A 691 -6.66 71.48 3.55
CA GLY A 691 -5.31 71.06 3.96
C GLY A 691 -4.35 71.02 2.76
N ALA A 692 -3.08 70.72 3.00
CA ALA A 692 -2.13 70.47 1.91
C ALA A 692 -2.35 69.06 1.33
N ASN A 693 -2.44 68.95 0.00
CA ASN A 693 -2.66 67.70 -0.73
C ASN A 693 -3.91 66.91 -0.27
N PHE A 694 -4.95 67.61 0.23
CA PHE A 694 -6.12 66.96 0.83
C PHE A 694 -6.87 66.04 -0.14
N VAL A 695 -6.82 66.31 -1.45
CA VAL A 695 -7.42 65.47 -2.50
C VAL A 695 -6.72 64.12 -2.70
N ASP A 696 -5.46 64.00 -2.27
CA ASP A 696 -4.64 62.79 -2.41
C ASP A 696 -4.81 61.80 -1.23
N TYR A 697 -5.65 62.14 -0.25
CA TYR A 697 -5.92 61.32 0.94
C TYR A 697 -7.28 60.62 0.85
N THR A 698 -7.40 59.45 1.48
CA THR A 698 -8.67 58.71 1.60
C THR A 698 -9.34 59.02 2.94
N TYR A 699 -10.64 59.26 2.95
CA TYR A 699 -11.38 59.72 4.13
C TYR A 699 -12.46 58.70 4.52
N SER A 700 -12.59 58.42 5.81
CA SER A 700 -13.62 57.54 6.35
C SER A 700 -14.27 58.17 7.57
N TRP A 701 -15.59 58.29 7.57
CA TRP A 701 -16.35 59.13 8.49
C TRP A 701 -17.30 58.30 9.35
N ASP A 702 -17.30 58.56 10.65
CA ASP A 702 -18.35 58.14 11.57
C ASP A 702 -19.31 59.32 11.76
N PHE A 703 -20.34 59.38 10.92
CA PHE A 703 -21.35 60.43 10.95
C PHE A 703 -22.35 60.28 12.11
N LEU A 704 -22.33 59.15 12.83
CA LEU A 704 -23.30 58.82 13.88
C LEU A 704 -22.72 58.85 15.30
N GLY A 705 -21.39 58.96 15.44
CA GLY A 705 -20.69 58.92 16.73
C GLY A 705 -20.62 57.52 17.35
N THR A 706 -20.81 56.46 16.55
CA THR A 706 -20.97 55.07 17.00
C THR A 706 -19.79 54.16 16.67
N ASP A 707 -18.67 54.73 16.19
CA ASP A 707 -17.50 54.01 15.68
C ASP A 707 -17.78 53.12 14.44
N VAL A 708 -18.85 53.45 13.70
CA VAL A 708 -19.16 52.88 12.38
C VAL A 708 -18.64 53.83 11.30
N TRP A 709 -17.53 53.47 10.65
CA TRP A 709 -16.77 54.35 9.76
C TRP A 709 -17.05 54.04 8.28
N ALA A 710 -17.53 55.01 7.51
CA ALA A 710 -17.89 54.89 6.09
C ALA A 710 -16.97 55.72 5.18
N PRO A 711 -16.43 55.17 4.06
CA PRO A 711 -15.53 55.89 3.17
C PRO A 711 -16.26 56.99 2.37
N PHE A 712 -15.85 58.25 2.56
CA PHE A 712 -16.43 59.43 1.92
C PHE A 712 -15.31 60.46 1.65
N ASN A 713 -14.69 60.38 0.47
CA ASN A 713 -13.67 61.35 0.05
C ASN A 713 -14.32 62.72 -0.30
N PRO A 714 -13.63 63.85 -0.05
CA PRO A 714 -14.07 65.15 -0.51
C PRO A 714 -13.99 65.28 -2.03
N ASP A 715 -14.83 66.16 -2.59
CA ASP A 715 -14.72 66.58 -3.99
C ASP A 715 -13.49 67.50 -4.24
N GLU A 716 -13.27 67.88 -5.51
CA GLU A 716 -12.17 68.77 -5.94
C GLU A 716 -12.14 70.13 -5.21
N ASN A 717 -13.26 70.54 -4.58
CA ASN A 717 -13.42 71.80 -3.85
C ASN A 717 -13.43 71.62 -2.32
N GLY A 718 -13.30 70.37 -1.84
CA GLY A 718 -13.25 69.99 -0.43
C GLY A 718 -14.55 69.45 0.16
N PHE A 719 -15.64 69.32 -0.58
CA PHE A 719 -16.95 69.05 0.01
C PHE A 719 -17.27 67.56 0.18
N VAL A 720 -17.91 67.20 1.30
CA VAL A 720 -18.47 65.87 1.57
C VAL A 720 -19.93 66.02 1.97
N SER A 721 -20.84 65.29 1.31
CA SER A 721 -22.28 65.30 1.61
C SER A 721 -22.70 63.98 2.25
N TYR A 722 -23.38 64.05 3.40
CA TYR A 722 -23.95 62.86 4.07
C TYR A 722 -25.45 63.01 4.30
N LYS A 723 -26.17 61.90 4.09
CA LYS A 723 -27.62 61.82 4.19
C LYS A 723 -28.01 60.97 5.40
N TYR A 724 -28.40 61.66 6.47
CA TYR A 724 -29.04 61.04 7.61
C TYR A 724 -30.45 60.57 7.25
N TYR A 725 -31.01 59.66 8.05
CA TYR A 725 -32.42 59.24 7.98
C TYR A 725 -32.98 59.22 9.40
N ASN A 726 -34.20 59.74 9.60
CA ASN A 726 -34.82 59.96 10.92
C ASN A 726 -33.95 60.80 11.89
N LEU A 727 -33.26 61.84 11.39
CA LEU A 727 -32.40 62.68 12.22
C LEU A 727 -33.23 63.49 13.23
N ASP A 728 -33.21 63.08 14.49
CA ASP A 728 -33.91 63.74 15.61
C ASP A 728 -33.37 65.17 15.81
N PRO A 729 -34.19 66.22 15.60
CA PRO A 729 -33.80 67.62 15.83
C PRO A 729 -33.30 67.92 17.25
N SER A 730 -33.62 67.07 18.23
CA SER A 730 -33.23 67.21 19.63
C SER A 730 -32.00 66.40 20.04
N ARG A 731 -31.48 65.52 19.16
CA ARG A 731 -30.37 64.59 19.46
C ARG A 731 -29.44 64.40 18.25
N ILE A 732 -28.72 65.46 17.89
CA ILE A 732 -27.76 65.46 16.79
C ILE A 732 -26.47 64.72 17.23
N PRO A 733 -25.97 63.72 16.47
CA PRO A 733 -24.75 62.99 16.81
C PRO A 733 -23.46 63.78 16.53
N THR A 734 -22.40 63.49 17.29
CA THR A 734 -21.06 64.05 17.05
C THR A 734 -20.41 63.34 15.88
N VAL A 735 -20.23 64.06 14.76
CA VAL A 735 -19.56 63.54 13.56
C VAL A 735 -18.07 63.41 13.83
N ARG A 736 -17.44 62.33 13.34
CA ARG A 736 -15.98 62.14 13.33
C ARG A 736 -15.48 61.72 11.96
N VAL A 737 -14.22 62.03 11.63
CA VAL A 737 -13.57 61.65 10.35
C VAL A 737 -12.14 61.19 10.55
N LYS A 738 -11.82 60.02 10.00
CA LYS A 738 -10.47 59.47 9.82
C LYS A 738 -9.93 59.88 8.46
N VAL A 739 -8.65 60.26 8.42
CA VAL A 739 -7.95 60.62 7.18
C VAL A 739 -6.74 59.73 7.01
N ILE A 740 -6.70 59.05 5.87
CA ILE A 740 -5.74 57.99 5.50
C ILE A 740 -4.91 58.51 4.33
N GLY A 741 -3.79 59.16 4.63
CA GLY A 741 -2.85 59.69 3.63
C GLY A 741 -1.60 58.83 3.55
N ASN A 742 -1.27 58.32 2.36
CA ASN A 742 -0.08 57.49 2.12
C ASN A 742 0.12 56.32 3.13
N GLY A 743 -0.96 55.74 3.65
CA GLY A 743 -0.92 54.65 4.64
C GLY A 743 -0.94 55.09 6.12
N CYS A 744 -0.99 56.38 6.41
CA CYS A 744 -1.06 56.94 7.77
C CYS A 744 -2.45 57.49 8.11
N THR A 745 -2.95 57.22 9.33
CA THR A 745 -4.34 57.49 9.74
C THR A 745 -4.45 58.45 10.93
N GLN A 746 -5.19 59.56 10.76
CA GLN A 746 -5.49 60.60 11.77
C GLN A 746 -7.01 60.68 12.07
N THR A 747 -7.52 61.48 13.03
CA THR A 747 -8.99 61.62 13.32
C THR A 747 -9.46 63.01 13.85
N VAL A 748 -10.63 63.53 13.40
CA VAL A 748 -11.20 64.91 13.65
C VAL A 748 -12.76 64.88 13.88
N ALA A 749 -13.49 65.97 14.31
CA ALA A 749 -14.95 65.96 14.69
C ALA A 749 -15.84 67.26 14.45
N VAL A 750 -17.21 67.20 14.35
CA VAL A 750 -18.17 68.28 13.84
C VAL A 750 -19.71 68.25 14.27
N ASN A 751 -20.57 69.34 14.07
CA ASN A 751 -22.01 69.58 14.59
C ASN A 751 -23.05 70.44 13.68
N LEU A 752 -24.44 70.51 13.85
CA LEU A 752 -25.52 70.88 12.78
C LEU A 752 -26.94 71.64 13.08
N PRO A 753 -27.78 72.16 12.06
CA PRO A 753 -29.15 72.89 12.06
C PRO A 753 -30.41 72.39 11.14
N LEU A 754 -31.53 73.14 10.70
CA LEU A 754 -33.00 72.68 10.33
C LEU A 754 -34.00 73.29 9.17
N THR A 755 -35.08 72.57 8.62
CA THR A 755 -36.47 72.89 7.89
C THR A 755 -36.76 72.85 6.28
N LYS A 756 -37.95 72.85 5.50
CA LYS A 756 -39.52 72.94 5.55
C LYS A 756 -40.52 72.34 4.37
N GLU A 757 -41.71 72.91 3.86
CA GLU A 757 -43.00 72.20 3.28
C GLU A 757 -43.96 72.71 2.00
N CYS A 758 -44.83 71.91 1.19
CA CYS A 758 -45.47 72.06 -0.28
C CYS A 758 -47.08 71.95 -0.63
N PRO A 759 -47.59 72.05 -1.95
CA PRO A 759 -49.00 71.84 -2.56
C PRO A 759 -49.25 70.85 -3.83
N VAL A 760 -50.47 70.75 -4.50
CA VAL A 760 -50.98 69.65 -5.48
C VAL A 760 -51.88 70.07 -6.75
N ILE A 761 -52.11 69.21 -7.81
CA ILE A 761 -52.85 69.40 -9.15
C ILE A 761 -54.31 68.84 -9.33
N SER A 762 -54.97 68.98 -10.54
CA SER A 762 -56.32 68.42 -10.88
C SER A 762 -56.63 68.05 -12.38
N ASP A 763 -57.84 67.51 -12.64
CA ASP A 763 -58.57 67.35 -13.94
C ASP A 763 -58.00 66.45 -15.06
N ILE A 764 -57.42 65.32 -14.66
CA ILE A 764 -56.70 64.37 -15.53
C ILE A 764 -57.62 63.52 -16.44
N LYS A 765 -57.17 63.19 -17.66
CA LYS A 765 -57.83 62.32 -18.67
C LYS A 765 -56.82 61.37 -19.34
N TYR A 766 -57.26 60.27 -19.99
CA TYR A 766 -56.37 59.32 -20.70
C TYR A 766 -56.93 58.71 -22.00
N SER A 767 -56.07 58.06 -22.80
CA SER A 767 -56.41 57.15 -23.92
C SER A 767 -55.31 56.08 -24.13
N VAL A 768 -55.63 54.93 -24.74
CA VAL A 768 -54.69 53.81 -25.02
C VAL A 768 -54.84 53.22 -26.43
N VAL A 769 -53.75 52.69 -27.01
CA VAL A 769 -53.69 52.04 -28.33
C VAL A 769 -52.75 50.82 -28.32
N ASP A 770 -53.16 49.68 -28.88
CA ASP A 770 -52.29 48.52 -29.17
C ASP A 770 -51.35 48.84 -30.35
N ASN A 771 -50.04 48.61 -30.17
CA ASN A 771 -49.02 48.89 -31.18
C ASN A 771 -48.76 47.70 -32.13
N GLY A 772 -49.35 46.52 -31.89
CA GLY A 772 -49.21 45.31 -32.70
C GLY A 772 -47.87 44.57 -32.57
N ASP A 773 -46.94 45.10 -31.76
CA ASP A 773 -45.60 44.58 -31.49
C ASP A 773 -45.50 43.77 -30.17
N GLY A 774 -46.61 43.67 -29.42
CA GLY A 774 -46.63 43.15 -28.04
C GLY A 774 -46.76 44.22 -26.96
N THR A 775 -46.94 45.49 -27.33
CA THR A 775 -47.04 46.64 -26.42
C THR A 775 -48.22 47.57 -26.75
N GLN A 776 -48.55 48.47 -25.83
CA GLN A 776 -49.57 49.50 -25.95
C GLN A 776 -49.04 50.89 -25.55
N THR A 777 -49.66 51.96 -26.04
CA THR A 777 -49.25 53.35 -25.79
C THR A 777 -50.36 54.14 -25.11
N PHE A 778 -50.05 54.80 -23.99
CA PHE A 778 -50.95 55.66 -23.22
C PHE A 778 -50.69 57.16 -23.49
N THR A 779 -51.71 58.00 -23.39
CA THR A 779 -51.59 59.47 -23.47
C THR A 779 -52.54 60.15 -22.48
N PHE A 780 -52.04 61.16 -21.76
CA PHE A 780 -52.70 61.86 -20.66
C PHE A 780 -52.73 63.39 -20.86
N ASP A 781 -53.75 64.05 -20.31
CA ASP A 781 -53.97 65.51 -20.32
C ASP A 781 -54.48 65.98 -18.92
N TRP A 782 -54.07 67.16 -18.41
CA TRP A 782 -54.45 67.67 -17.06
C TRP A 782 -54.37 69.22 -16.91
N ASP A 783 -54.90 69.79 -15.82
CA ASP A 783 -54.87 71.24 -15.49
C ASP A 783 -53.90 71.60 -14.33
N LEU A 784 -53.54 72.89 -14.20
CA LEU A 784 -52.47 73.37 -13.31
C LEU A 784 -52.93 74.32 -12.17
N PRO A 785 -52.30 74.25 -10.97
CA PRO A 785 -52.51 75.18 -9.85
C PRO A 785 -52.13 76.64 -10.14
N LYS A 786 -52.69 77.56 -9.33
CA LYS A 786 -52.49 79.02 -9.45
C LYS A 786 -51.19 79.55 -8.81
N ASP A 787 -50.55 78.77 -7.95
CA ASP A 787 -49.24 79.07 -7.37
C ASP A 787 -48.32 77.86 -7.59
N LEU A 788 -47.15 78.13 -8.14
CA LEU A 788 -46.10 77.16 -8.47
C LEU A 788 -44.73 77.67 -7.95
N THR A 789 -44.73 78.59 -6.99
CA THR A 789 -43.51 79.23 -6.49
C THR A 789 -42.62 78.22 -5.76
N GLY A 790 -41.53 77.82 -6.41
CA GLY A 790 -40.62 76.78 -5.91
C GLY A 790 -40.91 75.37 -6.44
N ILE A 791 -41.89 75.19 -7.34
CA ILE A 791 -42.16 73.94 -8.06
C ILE A 791 -41.33 73.88 -9.35
N THR A 792 -40.73 72.73 -9.64
CA THR A 792 -39.75 72.54 -10.73
C THR A 792 -40.14 71.45 -11.74
N GLY A 793 -41.03 70.52 -11.40
CA GLY A 793 -41.41 69.41 -12.27
C GLY A 793 -42.64 68.64 -11.80
N LEU A 794 -43.04 67.64 -12.60
CA LEU A 794 -44.13 66.71 -12.32
C LEU A 794 -43.69 65.28 -12.63
N ASN A 795 -44.08 64.34 -11.78
CA ASN A 795 -43.86 62.91 -11.98
C ASN A 795 -45.18 62.22 -12.36
N ILE A 796 -45.13 61.32 -13.34
CA ILE A 796 -46.18 60.32 -13.58
C ILE A 796 -45.65 58.99 -13.02
N TYR A 797 -46.49 58.26 -12.29
CA TYR A 797 -46.18 56.96 -11.69
C TYR A 797 -47.03 55.88 -12.34
N ASP A 798 -46.51 54.65 -12.48
CA ASP A 798 -47.22 53.50 -13.05
C ASP A 798 -46.91 52.19 -12.30
N SER A 799 -47.86 51.25 -12.31
CA SER A 799 -47.68 49.88 -11.78
C SER A 799 -48.69 48.91 -12.37
N ASN A 800 -48.37 47.62 -12.42
CA ASN A 800 -49.35 46.53 -12.68
C ASN A 800 -49.72 45.73 -11.42
N ASP A 801 -49.13 46.07 -10.27
CA ASP A 801 -49.56 45.63 -8.94
C ASP A 801 -49.06 46.67 -7.92
N PRO A 802 -49.90 47.64 -7.50
CA PRO A 802 -49.52 48.68 -6.54
C PRO A 802 -48.96 48.16 -5.22
N GLY A 803 -49.26 46.91 -4.83
CA GLY A 803 -48.72 46.27 -3.63
C GLY A 803 -47.21 45.99 -3.73
N ASN A 804 -46.68 45.83 -4.94
CA ASN A 804 -45.25 45.63 -5.20
C ASN A 804 -44.48 46.93 -5.49
N GLY A 805 -45.16 48.09 -5.45
CA GLY A 805 -44.58 49.41 -5.64
C GLY A 805 -44.95 50.09 -6.96
N TRP A 806 -44.35 51.25 -7.19
CA TRP A 806 -44.63 52.14 -8.33
C TRP A 806 -43.34 52.49 -9.08
N HIS A 807 -43.35 52.32 -10.39
CA HIS A 807 -42.40 52.93 -11.32
C HIS A 807 -42.77 54.41 -11.53
N TYR A 808 -41.87 55.25 -12.06
CA TYR A 808 -42.19 56.65 -12.39
C TYR A 808 -41.32 57.27 -13.49
N GLU A 809 -41.91 58.22 -14.22
CA GLU A 809 -41.27 59.01 -15.27
C GLU A 809 -41.35 60.52 -14.92
N SER A 810 -40.25 61.11 -14.43
CA SER A 810 -40.17 62.56 -14.17
C SER A 810 -40.22 63.38 -15.44
N GLY A 811 -40.80 64.58 -15.39
CA GLY A 811 -40.84 65.49 -16.54
C GLY A 811 -41.31 66.91 -16.22
N SER A 812 -41.58 67.66 -17.27
CA SER A 812 -42.21 68.99 -17.17
C SER A 812 -43.66 68.86 -16.70
N TYR A 813 -44.13 69.80 -15.87
CA TYR A 813 -45.54 69.95 -15.49
C TYR A 813 -46.45 70.45 -16.64
N SER A 814 -46.01 70.35 -17.89
CA SER A 814 -46.78 70.76 -19.08
C SER A 814 -48.07 69.93 -19.22
N PRO A 815 -49.24 70.53 -19.53
CA PRO A 815 -50.58 69.91 -19.49
C PRO A 815 -50.87 68.61 -20.26
N ARG A 816 -49.90 68.00 -20.96
CA ARG A 816 -50.09 66.79 -21.79
C ARG A 816 -48.81 65.95 -21.90
N ARG A 817 -48.91 64.62 -21.77
CA ARG A 817 -47.78 63.67 -21.91
C ARG A 817 -48.23 62.25 -22.31
N SER A 818 -47.33 61.46 -22.90
CA SER A 818 -47.58 60.07 -23.34
C SER A 818 -46.48 59.13 -22.85
N ILE A 819 -46.82 57.86 -22.59
CA ILE A 819 -45.90 56.78 -22.15
C ILE A 819 -46.24 55.46 -22.89
N LYS A 820 -45.33 54.48 -22.95
CA LYS A 820 -45.53 53.18 -23.65
C LYS A 820 -45.17 52.00 -22.74
N LEU A 821 -46.05 51.00 -22.67
CA LEU A 821 -45.98 49.84 -21.77
C LEU A 821 -46.34 48.53 -22.51
N PRO A 822 -46.00 47.33 -22.00
CA PRO A 822 -46.44 46.05 -22.58
C PRO A 822 -47.97 45.86 -22.69
N LEU A 823 -48.43 44.90 -23.48
CA LEU A 823 -49.84 44.47 -23.46
C LEU A 823 -50.14 43.76 -22.13
N GLY A 824 -51.03 44.38 -21.34
CA GLY A 824 -51.36 43.99 -19.96
C GLY A 824 -52.14 45.12 -19.28
N LYS A 825 -52.53 44.95 -18.02
CA LYS A 825 -53.28 45.96 -17.25
C LYS A 825 -52.43 46.70 -16.21
N TYR A 826 -52.73 47.99 -15.99
CA TYR A 826 -51.92 48.94 -15.23
C TYR A 826 -52.74 50.01 -14.49
N ASP A 827 -52.18 50.53 -13.39
CA ASP A 827 -52.63 51.68 -12.58
C ASP A 827 -51.61 52.84 -12.70
N ILE A 828 -52.06 54.09 -12.53
CA ILE A 828 -51.30 55.33 -12.83
C ILE A 828 -51.55 56.43 -11.75
N ARG A 829 -50.54 57.23 -11.34
CA ARG A 829 -50.65 58.36 -10.36
C ARG A 829 -49.79 59.59 -10.74
N PHE A 830 -50.00 60.79 -10.16
CA PHE A 830 -49.34 62.06 -10.55
C PHE A 830 -48.97 63.01 -9.37
N GLY A 831 -47.75 63.57 -9.31
CA GLY A 831 -47.27 64.44 -8.20
C GLY A 831 -46.31 65.60 -8.58
N LEU A 832 -46.08 66.59 -7.69
CA LEU A 832 -45.36 67.86 -7.96
C LEU A 832 -44.06 68.04 -7.15
N VAL A 833 -42.95 68.24 -7.85
CA VAL A 833 -41.61 68.33 -7.24
C VAL A 833 -41.21 69.78 -6.97
N GLY A 834 -40.70 70.11 -5.77
CA GLY A 834 -40.28 71.47 -5.42
C GLY A 834 -39.51 71.63 -4.10
N SER A 835 -39.23 72.88 -3.73
CA SER A 835 -38.41 73.29 -2.56
C SER A 835 -39.09 73.09 -1.18
N CYS A 836 -39.82 72.00 -1.01
CA CYS A 836 -40.90 71.91 -0.04
C CYS A 836 -41.28 70.42 0.27
N ARG A 837 -42.46 70.15 0.89
CA ARG A 837 -42.96 68.83 1.38
C ARG A 837 -44.34 68.47 0.84
N GLU A 838 -44.40 67.52 -0.07
CA GLU A 838 -45.66 66.86 -0.42
C GLU A 838 -46.22 66.10 0.80
N ALA A 839 -47.55 66.03 0.89
CA ALA A 839 -48.24 65.56 2.09
C ALA A 839 -48.81 64.14 1.89
N GLY A 840 -47.96 63.13 2.12
CA GLY A 840 -48.36 61.72 2.18
C GLY A 840 -47.79 60.83 1.07
N ASN A 841 -48.45 59.69 0.88
CA ASN A 841 -47.94 58.54 0.14
C ASN A 841 -48.41 58.55 -1.34
N THR A 842 -47.66 57.90 -2.23
CA THR A 842 -47.87 57.91 -3.69
C THR A 842 -49.27 57.44 -4.13
N VAL A 843 -49.94 56.62 -3.31
CA VAL A 843 -51.30 56.11 -3.58
C VAL A 843 -52.37 57.18 -3.41
N ASP A 844 -52.14 58.17 -2.53
CA ASP A 844 -53.07 59.27 -2.21
C ASP A 844 -53.03 60.42 -3.25
N LEU A 845 -52.15 60.30 -4.24
CA LEU A 845 -52.06 61.20 -5.39
C LEU A 845 -53.21 60.96 -6.40
N PRO A 846 -53.60 61.95 -7.23
CA PRO A 846 -54.60 61.75 -8.28
C PRO A 846 -54.14 60.74 -9.34
N GLY A 847 -55.06 59.96 -9.94
CA GLY A 847 -54.72 58.91 -10.91
C GLY A 847 -55.89 58.03 -11.41
N PHE A 848 -55.54 56.86 -11.98
CA PHE A 848 -56.44 55.86 -12.61
C PHE A 848 -55.98 54.42 -12.31
N ASP A 849 -56.89 53.44 -12.48
CA ASP A 849 -56.63 52.01 -12.23
C ASP A 849 -57.13 51.10 -13.41
N ASP A 850 -56.47 49.96 -13.66
CA ASP A 850 -56.82 48.76 -14.47
C ASP A 850 -57.14 48.88 -16.01
N ILE A 851 -56.15 48.97 -16.93
CA ILE A 851 -56.35 49.18 -18.41
C ILE A 851 -55.43 48.33 -19.41
N GLY A 852 -55.96 47.45 -20.34
CA GLY A 852 -55.21 46.42 -21.21
C GLY A 852 -55.97 45.40 -22.19
N ILE A 853 -55.32 44.38 -22.89
CA ILE A 853 -55.75 43.54 -24.14
C ILE A 853 -55.16 42.02 -24.33
N GLU A 854 -55.68 41.01 -25.19
CA GLU A 854 -55.45 39.45 -25.26
C GLU A 854 -55.31 38.56 -26.65
N LYS A 855 -55.36 37.14 -26.76
CA LYS A 855 -54.94 36.19 -27.96
C LYS A 855 -55.41 34.61 -28.11
N ASP A 856 -55.13 33.76 -29.21
CA ASP A 856 -55.58 32.27 -29.50
C ASP A 856 -54.76 31.18 -30.47
N GLN A 857 -55.30 30.00 -31.06
CA GLN A 857 -54.69 28.59 -31.38
C GLN A 857 -55.15 27.59 -32.63
N ASN A 858 -54.52 26.39 -33.03
CA ASN A 858 -54.98 25.24 -34.01
C ASN A 858 -54.09 23.90 -34.39
N ASN A 859 -54.56 22.67 -34.95
CA ASN A 859 -53.77 21.45 -35.57
C ASN A 859 -54.49 20.09 -36.23
N HIS A 860 -53.87 19.13 -37.06
CA HIS A 860 -54.38 17.76 -37.68
C HIS A 860 -53.40 16.60 -38.36
N PRO A 861 -53.69 15.22 -38.54
CA PRO A 861 -52.76 13.95 -38.73
C PRO A 861 -52.77 12.77 -39.87
N PRO A 862 -51.77 11.76 -39.96
CA PRO A 862 -51.45 10.69 -41.04
C PRO A 862 -51.38 9.08 -40.77
N THR A 863 -50.77 8.15 -41.62
CA THR A 863 -50.76 6.57 -41.51
C THR A 863 -49.57 5.63 -42.09
N ALA A 864 -49.40 4.29 -41.72
CA ALA A 864 -48.25 3.35 -42.12
C ALA A 864 -48.34 1.73 -42.02
N LEU A 865 -47.45 0.91 -42.68
CA LEU A 865 -47.30 -0.62 -42.69
C LEU A 865 -45.87 -1.22 -43.07
N LEU A 866 -45.49 -2.48 -42.66
CA LEU A 866 -44.23 -3.26 -42.95
C LEU A 866 -44.37 -4.75 -43.42
N ARG A 867 -43.40 -5.32 -44.19
CA ARG A 867 -43.25 -6.78 -44.58
C ARG A 867 -41.81 -7.26 -44.90
N TRP A 868 -41.52 -8.58 -44.93
CA TRP A 868 -40.24 -9.14 -45.44
C TRP A 868 -40.13 -9.08 -46.98
N LYS A 869 -38.96 -8.75 -47.53
CA LYS A 869 -38.78 -8.51 -48.97
C LYS A 869 -38.61 -9.77 -49.83
N ASP A 870 -38.01 -10.83 -49.29
CA ASP A 870 -37.64 -12.04 -50.05
C ASP A 870 -38.83 -12.95 -50.35
N ASN A 871 -39.84 -12.98 -49.47
CA ASN A 871 -41.07 -13.77 -49.63
C ASN A 871 -42.38 -12.97 -49.49
N SER A 872 -42.32 -11.64 -49.29
CA SER A 872 -43.49 -10.78 -48.97
C SER A 872 -44.24 -11.16 -47.68
N GLY A 873 -43.60 -11.95 -46.80
CA GLY A 873 -44.18 -12.51 -45.58
C GLY A 873 -44.11 -11.59 -44.36
N VAL A 874 -44.52 -12.14 -43.21
CA VAL A 874 -44.55 -11.44 -41.90
C VAL A 874 -44.16 -12.34 -40.72
N GLU A 875 -43.53 -13.48 -40.98
CA GLU A 875 -43.25 -14.57 -40.03
C GLU A 875 -41.90 -14.45 -39.26
N ASP A 876 -41.80 -15.15 -38.13
CA ASP A 876 -40.58 -15.26 -37.31
C ASP A 876 -39.51 -16.18 -37.94
N ARG A 877 -38.21 -15.84 -37.76
CA ARG A 877 -37.07 -16.56 -38.36
C ARG A 877 -35.94 -16.92 -37.37
N LEU A 878 -35.06 -17.86 -37.73
CA LEU A 878 -33.93 -18.35 -36.90
C LEU A 878 -32.62 -18.44 -37.71
N CYS A 879 -31.50 -18.04 -37.10
CA CYS A 879 -30.16 -17.99 -37.68
C CYS A 879 -29.25 -19.08 -37.10
N ARG A 880 -28.33 -19.61 -37.93
CA ARG A 880 -27.34 -20.66 -37.58
C ARG A 880 -25.95 -20.40 -38.17
N GLN A 881 -25.62 -19.13 -38.39
CA GLN A 881 -24.32 -18.67 -38.90
C GLN A 881 -23.83 -17.54 -38.00
N SER A 882 -22.55 -17.17 -38.11
CA SER A 882 -21.98 -16.04 -37.35
C SER A 882 -22.63 -14.71 -37.71
N VAL A 883 -23.16 -14.54 -38.93
CA VAL A 883 -23.98 -13.40 -39.35
C VAL A 883 -25.06 -13.86 -40.34
N CYS A 884 -26.32 -13.47 -40.12
CA CYS A 884 -27.44 -13.63 -41.07
C CYS A 884 -27.99 -12.26 -41.48
N ASN A 885 -28.00 -11.94 -42.78
CA ASN A 885 -28.48 -10.66 -43.34
C ASN A 885 -29.87 -10.80 -44.01
N PHE A 886 -30.70 -9.75 -43.97
CA PHE A 886 -32.08 -9.77 -44.50
C PHE A 886 -32.59 -8.37 -44.95
N THR A 887 -33.84 -8.28 -45.43
CA THR A 887 -34.42 -7.04 -45.99
C THR A 887 -35.95 -6.94 -45.78
N ILE A 888 -36.45 -5.73 -45.54
CA ILE A 888 -37.85 -5.39 -45.19
C ILE A 888 -38.38 -4.26 -46.11
N ASP A 889 -39.67 -4.29 -46.44
CA ASP A 889 -40.41 -3.31 -47.24
C ASP A 889 -41.44 -2.51 -46.39
N VAL A 890 -41.78 -1.29 -46.81
CA VAL A 890 -42.48 -0.23 -46.04
C VAL A 890 -43.50 0.53 -46.91
N TYR A 891 -44.69 0.85 -46.37
CA TYR A 891 -45.81 1.50 -47.09
C TYR A 891 -46.55 2.54 -46.21
N THR A 892 -46.97 3.71 -46.73
CA THR A 892 -47.49 4.88 -45.95
C THR A 892 -48.44 5.80 -46.75
N THR A 893 -49.39 6.50 -46.11
CA THR A 893 -50.38 7.42 -46.75
C THR A 893 -50.92 8.54 -45.81
N ASP A 894 -51.45 9.63 -46.38
CA ASP A 894 -51.98 10.83 -45.68
C ASP A 894 -53.03 11.58 -46.56
N GLN A 895 -53.82 12.52 -46.00
CA GLN A 895 -54.87 13.29 -46.68
C GLN A 895 -54.51 14.75 -47.00
N ASP A 896 -53.78 15.45 -46.13
CA ASP A 896 -53.31 16.83 -46.39
C ASP A 896 -52.05 16.85 -47.30
N GLU A 897 -51.58 15.67 -47.72
CA GLU A 897 -50.37 15.40 -48.52
C GLU A 897 -49.07 16.00 -47.94
N ASP A 898 -49.04 16.36 -46.66
CA ASP A 898 -47.94 17.06 -46.01
C ASP A 898 -47.13 16.22 -45.00
N ILE A 899 -47.04 14.90 -45.21
CA ILE A 899 -46.04 14.03 -44.54
C ILE A 899 -44.65 14.69 -44.57
N ALA A 900 -44.07 14.88 -43.38
CA ALA A 900 -42.72 15.38 -43.17
C ALA A 900 -41.69 14.25 -43.01
N THR A 901 -42.04 13.19 -42.27
CA THR A 901 -41.11 12.07 -41.98
C THR A 901 -41.78 10.70 -41.95
N ILE A 902 -41.04 9.68 -42.39
CA ILE A 902 -41.35 8.25 -42.24
C ILE A 902 -40.17 7.60 -41.53
N GLN A 903 -40.33 7.23 -40.27
CA GLN A 903 -39.23 6.78 -39.42
C GLN A 903 -39.39 5.31 -38.99
N ILE A 904 -38.36 4.50 -39.17
CA ILE A 904 -38.35 3.07 -38.82
C ILE A 904 -37.81 2.90 -37.40
N PHE A 905 -38.42 2.00 -36.62
CA PHE A 905 -38.04 1.67 -35.26
C PHE A 905 -37.72 0.18 -35.12
N LYS A 906 -36.67 -0.14 -34.35
CA LYS A 906 -36.20 -1.50 -34.07
C LYS A 906 -36.34 -1.82 -32.58
N SER A 907 -36.56 -3.10 -32.27
CA SER A 907 -36.51 -3.67 -30.93
C SER A 907 -35.48 -4.80 -30.93
N THR A 908 -34.77 -5.00 -29.82
CA THR A 908 -33.90 -6.18 -29.61
C THR A 908 -34.20 -6.89 -28.28
N ASP A 909 -35.38 -6.64 -27.72
CA ASP A 909 -35.81 -7.08 -26.38
C ASP A 909 -37.23 -7.69 -26.39
N ASN A 910 -37.63 -8.28 -27.54
CA ASN A 910 -38.97 -8.79 -27.81
C ASN A 910 -40.10 -7.75 -27.73
N GLY A 911 -39.80 -6.48 -28.01
CA GLY A 911 -40.79 -5.42 -28.27
C GLY A 911 -41.08 -4.52 -27.09
N VAL A 912 -40.26 -4.57 -26.03
CA VAL A 912 -40.39 -3.75 -24.83
C VAL A 912 -39.90 -2.33 -25.10
N THR A 913 -38.76 -2.16 -25.78
CA THR A 913 -38.25 -0.86 -26.24
C THR A 913 -38.19 -0.77 -27.76
N TRP A 914 -38.39 0.44 -28.26
CA TRP A 914 -38.40 0.72 -29.70
C TRP A 914 -37.47 1.89 -29.96
N SER A 915 -36.27 1.62 -30.47
CA SER A 915 -35.27 2.61 -30.82
C SER A 915 -35.41 3.04 -32.28
N LEU A 916 -35.17 4.32 -32.56
CA LEU A 916 -35.28 4.87 -33.91
C LEU A 916 -34.12 4.35 -34.78
N PHE A 917 -34.44 3.47 -35.73
CA PHE A 917 -33.50 2.78 -36.61
C PHE A 917 -33.21 3.57 -37.90
N ILE A 918 -34.22 4.22 -38.49
CA ILE A 918 -34.06 5.11 -39.67
C ILE A 918 -34.88 6.36 -39.44
N GLY A 919 -34.25 7.53 -39.37
CA GLY A 919 -34.91 8.79 -38.99
C GLY A 919 -35.85 9.39 -40.03
N ASN A 920 -35.58 9.19 -41.31
CA ASN A 920 -36.52 9.43 -42.41
C ASN A 920 -36.16 8.49 -43.58
N LEU A 921 -37.08 7.63 -44.02
CA LEU A 921 -36.81 6.58 -45.01
C LEU A 921 -36.82 7.14 -46.44
N THR A 922 -35.67 7.15 -47.10
CA THR A 922 -35.52 7.56 -48.50
C THR A 922 -35.80 6.39 -49.46
N GLY A 923 -37.08 6.04 -49.60
CA GLY A 923 -37.56 4.95 -50.44
C GLY A 923 -38.55 4.05 -49.69
N THR A 924 -38.72 2.82 -50.15
CA THR A 924 -39.73 1.89 -49.61
C THR A 924 -39.15 0.64 -48.94
N THR A 925 -37.83 0.45 -48.84
CA THR A 925 -37.24 -0.81 -48.33
C THR A 925 -35.92 -0.58 -47.58
N PHE A 926 -35.63 -1.38 -46.55
CA PHE A 926 -34.38 -1.30 -45.77
C PHE A 926 -33.78 -2.69 -45.44
N THR A 927 -32.49 -2.74 -45.14
CA THR A 927 -31.70 -3.96 -44.84
C THR A 927 -31.21 -3.99 -43.40
N ASP A 928 -31.11 -5.17 -42.78
CA ASP A 928 -30.52 -5.35 -41.45
C ASP A 928 -29.97 -6.79 -41.27
N ALA A 929 -29.36 -7.12 -40.12
CA ALA A 929 -28.70 -8.38 -39.84
C ALA A 929 -28.75 -8.79 -38.36
N ILE A 930 -28.63 -10.10 -38.11
CA ILE A 930 -28.45 -10.69 -36.78
C ILE A 930 -27.17 -11.54 -36.72
N ASN A 931 -26.33 -11.28 -35.73
CA ASN A 931 -25.01 -11.92 -35.55
C ASN A 931 -24.76 -12.46 -34.12
N ARG A 932 -25.57 -12.05 -33.14
CA ARG A 932 -25.53 -12.51 -31.74
C ARG A 932 -26.82 -13.24 -31.36
N ALA A 933 -26.76 -14.15 -30.39
CA ALA A 933 -27.94 -14.73 -29.77
C ALA A 933 -28.87 -13.67 -29.17
N GLY A 934 -30.18 -13.96 -29.18
CA GLY A 934 -31.25 -12.98 -28.93
C GLY A 934 -32.20 -12.90 -30.12
N THR A 935 -33.15 -11.95 -30.09
CA THR A 935 -34.22 -11.76 -31.10
C THR A 935 -34.34 -10.28 -31.48
N GLN A 936 -34.61 -9.97 -32.76
CA GLN A 936 -34.80 -8.61 -33.27
C GLN A 936 -36.19 -8.39 -33.89
N LEU A 937 -36.85 -7.25 -33.62
CA LEU A 937 -38.16 -6.87 -34.16
C LEU A 937 -38.17 -5.46 -34.81
N TYR A 938 -39.15 -5.14 -35.66
CA TYR A 938 -39.20 -3.88 -36.46
C TYR A 938 -40.61 -3.30 -36.60
N LYS A 939 -40.79 -1.97 -36.53
CA LYS A 939 -42.03 -1.21 -36.86
C LYS A 939 -41.70 0.16 -37.49
N ALA A 940 -42.69 0.94 -37.93
CA ALA A 940 -42.54 2.27 -38.51
C ALA A 940 -43.48 3.30 -37.86
N VAL A 941 -43.12 4.59 -37.94
CA VAL A 941 -43.85 5.76 -37.42
C VAL A 941 -43.83 6.88 -38.49
N VAL A 942 -44.89 7.66 -38.64
CA VAL A 942 -45.04 8.69 -39.70
C VAL A 942 -45.59 9.98 -39.11
N THR A 943 -45.04 11.13 -39.53
CA THR A 943 -45.37 12.47 -39.02
C THR A 943 -45.57 13.49 -40.15
N ASP A 944 -46.57 14.38 -40.04
CA ASP A 944 -46.83 15.51 -40.96
C ASP A 944 -46.10 16.83 -40.60
N ARG A 945 -46.20 17.84 -41.48
CA ARG A 945 -45.58 19.18 -41.28
C ARG A 945 -46.24 20.04 -40.19
N LYS A 946 -47.37 19.60 -39.63
CA LYS A 946 -48.07 20.23 -38.50
C LYS A 946 -47.81 19.46 -37.18
N ASN A 947 -46.96 18.41 -37.23
CA ASN A 947 -46.42 17.59 -36.13
C ASN A 947 -47.35 16.51 -35.54
N ASN A 948 -48.22 15.87 -36.32
CA ASN A 948 -49.12 14.82 -35.82
C ASN A 948 -48.70 13.43 -36.37
N ILE A 949 -48.94 12.33 -35.62
CA ILE A 949 -48.07 11.12 -35.66
C ILE A 949 -48.85 9.78 -35.58
N THR A 950 -48.48 8.77 -36.39
CA THR A 950 -49.07 7.38 -36.43
C THR A 950 -48.03 6.24 -36.57
N THR A 951 -48.34 4.97 -36.24
CA THR A 951 -47.40 3.80 -36.16
C THR A 951 -47.88 2.50 -36.88
N SER A 952 -46.99 1.56 -37.22
CA SER A 952 -47.25 0.29 -37.97
C SER A 952 -47.14 -1.06 -37.18
N ASN A 953 -47.27 -2.20 -37.90
CA ASN A 953 -47.08 -3.59 -37.44
C ASN A 953 -45.60 -4.01 -37.21
N ILE A 954 -45.41 -5.27 -36.76
CA ILE A 954 -44.15 -5.86 -36.24
C ILE A 954 -43.70 -7.14 -37.00
N LEU A 955 -42.38 -7.43 -37.04
CA LEU A 955 -41.66 -8.61 -37.63
C LEU A 955 -40.60 -9.20 -36.66
N SER A 956 -39.95 -10.37 -36.90
CA SER A 956 -39.09 -11.09 -35.90
C SER A 956 -37.95 -12.05 -36.43
N TYR A 957 -36.76 -12.13 -35.78
CA TYR A 957 -35.61 -13.05 -36.13
C TYR A 957 -34.65 -13.38 -34.94
N LYS A 958 -34.17 -14.64 -34.71
CA LYS A 958 -33.38 -15.15 -33.52
C LYS A 958 -32.02 -15.92 -33.78
N LYS A 959 -31.08 -16.09 -32.79
CA LYS A 959 -29.83 -16.99 -32.73
C LYS A 959 -29.56 -17.66 -31.32
N GLU A 960 -28.58 -18.60 -31.16
CA GLU A 960 -28.21 -19.47 -29.97
C GLU A 960 -26.65 -19.54 -29.63
N ASN A 961 -26.13 -20.33 -28.63
CA ASN A 961 -24.89 -20.07 -27.80
C ASN A 961 -24.05 -21.31 -27.21
N HIS A 962 -22.69 -21.27 -27.10
CA HIS A 962 -21.76 -22.16 -26.31
C HIS A 962 -20.49 -21.46 -25.65
N PRO A 963 -19.70 -22.07 -24.70
CA PRO A 963 -18.66 -21.39 -23.87
C PRO A 963 -17.11 -21.75 -24.00
N PRO A 964 -16.16 -20.87 -23.54
CA PRO A 964 -14.69 -20.92 -23.79
C PRO A 964 -13.76 -21.41 -22.64
N ALA A 965 -12.43 -21.38 -22.83
CA ALA A 965 -11.38 -21.71 -21.82
C ALA A 965 -10.09 -20.82 -21.85
N VAL A 966 -9.33 -20.69 -20.74
CA VAL A 966 -8.12 -19.80 -20.63
C VAL A 966 -7.07 -20.14 -19.53
N SER A 967 -5.79 -19.76 -19.73
CA SER A 967 -4.69 -19.71 -18.72
C SER A 967 -3.64 -18.58 -18.97
N ILE A 968 -2.80 -18.22 -17.97
CA ILE A 968 -1.75 -17.15 -18.08
C ILE A 968 -0.39 -17.47 -17.41
N ARG A 969 0.72 -16.83 -17.85
CA ARG A 969 2.10 -16.95 -17.29
C ARG A 969 2.99 -15.73 -17.58
N TRP A 970 4.20 -15.61 -17.02
CA TRP A 970 5.15 -14.53 -17.39
C TRP A 970 5.86 -14.77 -18.74
N ASN A 971 6.21 -13.67 -19.43
CA ASN A 971 6.88 -13.66 -20.73
C ASN A 971 8.43 -13.44 -20.61
N ASP A 972 9.06 -13.99 -19.57
CA ASP A 972 10.49 -13.78 -19.24
C ASP A 972 11.28 -15.11 -19.11
N THR A 973 10.74 -16.21 -19.62
CA THR A 973 11.19 -17.61 -19.43
C THR A 973 11.12 -18.17 -18.01
N PHE A 974 10.63 -17.44 -17.00
CA PHE A 974 10.48 -17.93 -15.62
C PHE A 974 9.01 -18.00 -15.15
N GLY A 975 8.32 -19.09 -15.50
CA GLY A 975 7.20 -19.66 -14.72
C GLY A 975 5.95 -18.80 -14.49
N ILE A 976 5.29 -19.05 -13.34
CA ILE A 976 4.02 -18.44 -12.89
C ILE A 976 4.12 -17.81 -11.48
N GLU A 977 5.34 -17.72 -10.94
CA GLU A 977 5.59 -17.29 -9.54
C GLU A 977 5.52 -15.77 -9.38
N ASP A 978 5.32 -15.30 -8.14
CA ASP A 978 5.27 -13.88 -7.82
C ASP A 978 6.57 -13.11 -8.15
N ARG A 979 6.45 -11.82 -8.48
CA ARG A 979 7.56 -10.96 -8.94
C ARG A 979 7.65 -9.67 -8.12
N VAL A 980 8.86 -9.13 -7.93
CA VAL A 980 9.10 -7.89 -7.17
C VAL A 980 10.13 -6.99 -7.87
N CYS A 981 9.90 -5.68 -7.85
CA CYS A 981 10.76 -4.64 -8.42
C CYS A 981 10.75 -3.36 -7.56
N THR A 982 11.63 -2.40 -7.84
CA THR A 982 11.84 -1.18 -7.01
C THR A 982 12.06 0.13 -7.80
N GLN A 983 11.93 0.08 -9.13
CA GLN A 983 12.14 1.23 -10.03
C GLN A 983 10.93 2.19 -10.07
N SER A 984 11.11 3.37 -10.66
CA SER A 984 10.03 4.37 -10.85
C SER A 984 8.88 3.87 -11.73
N ALA A 985 9.24 3.10 -12.76
CA ALA A 985 8.35 2.31 -13.57
C ALA A 985 8.96 0.90 -13.65
N CYS A 986 8.21 -0.11 -13.20
CA CYS A 986 8.62 -1.51 -13.29
C CYS A 986 7.79 -2.21 -14.35
N SER A 987 8.34 -2.43 -15.54
CA SER A 987 7.64 -2.99 -16.71
C SER A 987 7.94 -4.47 -16.92
N TYR A 988 6.96 -5.22 -17.40
CA TYR A 988 6.98 -6.68 -17.62
C TYR A 988 5.92 -7.08 -18.64
N ALA A 989 5.87 -8.37 -19.00
CA ALA A 989 4.85 -8.91 -19.89
C ALA A 989 4.36 -10.30 -19.46
N VAL A 990 3.13 -10.64 -19.86
CA VAL A 990 2.36 -11.84 -19.48
C VAL A 990 1.80 -12.50 -20.74
N ASP A 991 2.03 -13.80 -20.90
CA ASP A 991 1.38 -14.63 -21.92
C ASP A 991 -0.02 -15.06 -21.47
N VAL A 992 -0.90 -15.21 -22.45
CA VAL A 992 -2.32 -15.56 -22.30
C VAL A 992 -2.69 -16.58 -23.37
N LEU A 993 -3.24 -17.72 -22.94
CA LEU A 993 -3.57 -18.86 -23.79
C LEU A 993 -5.08 -19.13 -23.66
N ALA A 994 -5.84 -18.91 -24.75
CA ALA A 994 -7.30 -18.99 -24.77
C ALA A 994 -7.83 -19.74 -26.01
N SER A 995 -9.00 -20.36 -25.90
CA SER A 995 -9.62 -21.17 -26.96
C SER A 995 -11.12 -21.37 -26.75
N ASP A 996 -11.87 -21.54 -27.85
CA ASP A 996 -13.31 -21.81 -27.88
C ASP A 996 -13.65 -22.81 -29.00
N THR A 997 -14.85 -23.40 -28.98
CA THR A 997 -15.32 -24.43 -29.93
C THR A 997 -16.14 -23.86 -31.10
N ASP A 998 -16.99 -22.86 -30.85
CA ASP A 998 -17.74 -22.15 -31.91
C ASP A 998 -16.82 -21.12 -32.61
N GLY A 999 -15.75 -20.71 -31.94
CA GLY A 999 -14.64 -19.95 -32.53
C GLY A 999 -14.86 -18.44 -32.59
N ASP A 1000 -15.80 -17.92 -31.80
CA ASP A 1000 -16.28 -16.54 -31.85
C ASP A 1000 -15.94 -15.71 -30.61
N ILE A 1001 -14.87 -16.07 -29.89
CA ILE A 1001 -14.30 -15.34 -28.73
C ILE A 1001 -14.40 -13.82 -28.91
N ALA A 1002 -15.38 -13.19 -28.24
CA ALA A 1002 -15.64 -11.76 -28.36
C ALA A 1002 -14.68 -10.92 -27.51
N SER A 1003 -14.19 -11.48 -26.40
CA SER A 1003 -13.07 -10.87 -25.69
C SER A 1003 -12.20 -11.82 -24.88
N VAL A 1004 -10.90 -11.54 -24.92
CA VAL A 1004 -9.94 -11.98 -23.91
C VAL A 1004 -9.65 -10.76 -23.02
N GLN A 1005 -10.34 -10.67 -21.89
CA GLN A 1005 -10.13 -9.60 -20.93
C GLN A 1005 -9.00 -9.97 -19.97
N ILE A 1006 -8.18 -9.00 -19.60
CA ILE A 1006 -7.21 -9.13 -18.50
C ILE A 1006 -7.72 -8.29 -17.35
N HIS A 1007 -7.90 -8.91 -16.20
CA HIS A 1007 -8.30 -8.28 -14.95
C HIS A 1007 -7.08 -8.10 -14.06
N LYS A 1008 -6.90 -6.90 -13.52
CA LYS A 1008 -5.79 -6.46 -12.67
C LYS A 1008 -6.32 -6.03 -11.30
N SER A 1009 -5.72 -6.55 -10.23
CA SER A 1009 -6.04 -6.12 -8.86
C SER A 1009 -4.83 -5.42 -8.25
N THR A 1010 -4.96 -4.11 -7.98
CA THR A 1010 -3.89 -3.26 -7.40
C THR A 1010 -3.88 -3.28 -5.86
N ASN A 1011 -4.82 -4.00 -5.25
CA ASN A 1011 -5.05 -4.07 -3.80
C ASN A 1011 -5.07 -5.52 -3.28
N ASN A 1012 -4.13 -6.32 -3.77
CA ASN A 1012 -3.86 -7.69 -3.28
C ASN A 1012 -5.08 -8.65 -3.36
N GLY A 1013 -5.91 -8.51 -4.41
CA GLY A 1013 -6.98 -9.42 -4.77
C GLY A 1013 -8.39 -8.99 -4.35
N ALA A 1014 -8.50 -7.91 -3.56
CA ALA A 1014 -9.78 -7.46 -2.99
C ALA A 1014 -10.74 -6.85 -4.03
N THR A 1015 -10.23 -6.12 -5.02
CA THR A 1015 -11.01 -5.68 -6.20
C THR A 1015 -10.25 -5.97 -7.49
N TRP A 1016 -10.97 -6.39 -8.52
CA TRP A 1016 -10.43 -6.73 -9.83
C TRP A 1016 -10.99 -5.78 -10.88
N ASN A 1017 -10.12 -5.02 -11.54
CA ASN A 1017 -10.46 -4.04 -12.55
C ASN A 1017 -10.05 -4.57 -13.94
N VAL A 1018 -10.85 -4.35 -14.98
CA VAL A 1018 -10.44 -4.68 -16.36
C VAL A 1018 -9.27 -3.78 -16.74
N PHE A 1019 -8.11 -4.37 -16.99
CA PHE A 1019 -6.88 -3.70 -17.42
C PHE A 1019 -6.73 -3.70 -18.93
N ILE A 1020 -7.02 -4.82 -19.58
CA ILE A 1020 -7.16 -4.92 -21.03
C ILE A 1020 -8.55 -5.49 -21.30
N ALA A 1021 -9.40 -4.73 -21.98
CA ALA A 1021 -10.76 -5.17 -22.30
C ALA A 1021 -10.79 -6.13 -23.50
N ASN A 1022 -9.76 -6.13 -24.35
CA ASN A 1022 -9.67 -7.03 -25.49
C ASN A 1022 -8.21 -7.22 -25.92
N LEU A 1023 -7.67 -8.42 -25.72
CA LEU A 1023 -6.29 -8.75 -26.12
C LEU A 1023 -6.24 -9.21 -27.59
N THR A 1024 -5.46 -8.51 -28.42
CA THR A 1024 -5.33 -8.77 -29.87
C THR A 1024 -4.18 -9.69 -30.26
N GLY A 1025 -3.55 -10.34 -29.28
CA GLY A 1025 -2.45 -11.30 -29.45
C GLY A 1025 -2.40 -12.27 -28.27
N THR A 1026 -1.30 -12.98 -28.09
CA THR A 1026 -1.13 -13.97 -27.00
C THR A 1026 -0.34 -13.45 -25.80
N THR A 1027 0.04 -12.17 -25.79
CA THR A 1027 0.93 -11.59 -24.76
C THR A 1027 0.57 -10.12 -24.55
N PHE A 1028 0.60 -9.62 -23.30
CA PHE A 1028 0.46 -8.20 -22.99
C PHE A 1028 1.60 -7.68 -22.10
N PRO A 1029 2.09 -6.44 -22.33
CA PRO A 1029 2.93 -5.73 -21.37
C PRO A 1029 2.08 -4.97 -20.33
N ASP A 1030 2.64 -4.76 -19.15
CA ASP A 1030 2.13 -3.83 -18.15
C ASP A 1030 3.30 -3.25 -17.33
N SER A 1031 3.01 -2.28 -16.46
CA SER A 1031 3.97 -1.76 -15.50
C SER A 1031 3.32 -1.39 -14.16
N ILE A 1032 4.16 -1.21 -13.14
CA ILE A 1032 3.78 -0.54 -11.89
C ILE A 1032 4.62 0.71 -11.75
N ASN A 1033 3.95 1.86 -11.75
CA ASN A 1033 4.54 3.16 -11.43
C ASN A 1033 4.13 3.51 -10.00
N GLY A 1034 5.09 3.66 -9.09
CA GLY A 1034 4.78 3.80 -7.66
C GLY A 1034 4.87 2.51 -6.85
N VAL A 1035 4.57 2.61 -5.55
CA VAL A 1035 4.45 1.44 -4.66
C VAL A 1035 3.09 0.78 -4.86
N GLY A 1036 3.06 -0.53 -5.10
CA GLY A 1036 1.80 -1.28 -5.23
C GLY A 1036 2.01 -2.75 -5.64
N THR A 1037 1.02 -3.59 -5.38
CA THR A 1037 0.97 -4.99 -5.85
C THR A 1037 -0.14 -5.13 -6.88
N ASN A 1038 0.22 -5.45 -8.12
CA ASN A 1038 -0.69 -5.77 -9.19
C ASN A 1038 -0.78 -7.29 -9.37
N LEU A 1039 -1.94 -7.88 -9.07
CA LEU A 1039 -2.26 -9.25 -9.45
C LEU A 1039 -2.98 -9.28 -10.80
N TYR A 1040 -2.86 -10.36 -11.57
CA TYR A 1040 -3.46 -10.54 -12.89
C TYR A 1040 -4.25 -11.84 -12.97
N LYS A 1041 -5.36 -11.83 -13.72
CA LYS A 1041 -6.07 -13.01 -14.22
C LYS A 1041 -6.70 -12.68 -15.58
N ALA A 1042 -6.70 -13.60 -16.52
CA ALA A 1042 -7.49 -13.49 -17.73
C ALA A 1042 -8.93 -13.96 -17.47
N VAL A 1043 -9.87 -13.35 -18.19
CA VAL A 1043 -11.31 -13.63 -18.19
C VAL A 1043 -11.75 -13.63 -19.64
N VAL A 1044 -12.10 -14.80 -20.18
CA VAL A 1044 -12.45 -14.97 -21.60
C VAL A 1044 -13.95 -15.09 -21.75
N VAL A 1045 -14.47 -14.43 -22.79
CA VAL A 1045 -15.88 -14.27 -23.10
C VAL A 1045 -16.11 -14.54 -24.59
N ASP A 1046 -17.02 -15.47 -24.90
CA ASP A 1046 -17.45 -15.85 -26.26
C ASP A 1046 -18.38 -14.81 -26.93
N GLY A 1047 -18.83 -15.10 -28.16
CA GLY A 1047 -19.75 -14.26 -28.94
C GLY A 1047 -21.09 -13.94 -28.24
N GLU A 1048 -21.46 -14.77 -27.28
CA GLU A 1048 -22.77 -14.88 -26.65
C GLU A 1048 -22.73 -14.68 -25.11
N ASN A 1049 -21.56 -14.29 -24.59
CA ASN A 1049 -21.29 -13.79 -23.25
C ASN A 1049 -21.21 -14.83 -22.10
N ASN A 1050 -20.85 -16.11 -22.34
CA ASN A 1050 -20.39 -16.96 -21.23
C ASN A 1050 -18.96 -16.57 -20.80
N THR A 1051 -18.51 -16.98 -19.61
CA THR A 1051 -17.30 -16.39 -19.01
C THR A 1051 -16.47 -17.39 -18.21
N VAL A 1052 -15.18 -17.52 -18.53
CA VAL A 1052 -14.22 -18.40 -17.81
C VAL A 1052 -12.96 -17.63 -17.42
N THR A 1053 -12.41 -17.93 -16.22
CA THR A 1053 -11.30 -17.19 -15.58
C THR A 1053 -10.06 -18.06 -15.39
N SER A 1054 -8.87 -17.49 -15.55
CA SER A 1054 -7.58 -18.18 -15.41
C SER A 1054 -7.06 -18.30 -13.96
N ASN A 1055 -5.89 -18.92 -13.82
CA ASN A 1055 -4.98 -18.72 -12.69
C ASN A 1055 -4.61 -17.25 -12.46
N ILE A 1056 -4.06 -16.96 -11.28
CA ILE A 1056 -3.60 -15.63 -10.87
C ILE A 1056 -2.06 -15.55 -10.88
N LEU A 1057 -1.50 -14.38 -11.22
CA LEU A 1057 -0.08 -14.03 -11.09
C LEU A 1057 0.07 -12.73 -10.27
N SER A 1058 1.14 -12.56 -9.48
CA SER A 1058 1.40 -11.32 -8.72
C SER A 1058 2.68 -10.60 -9.13
N TYR A 1059 2.63 -9.28 -9.29
CA TYR A 1059 3.80 -8.42 -9.46
C TYR A 1059 3.75 -7.26 -8.46
N LYS A 1060 4.84 -6.98 -7.76
CA LYS A 1060 4.93 -5.91 -6.75
C LYS A 1060 6.03 -4.92 -7.07
N ASN A 1061 5.74 -3.62 -6.95
CA ASN A 1061 6.75 -2.58 -6.94
C ASN A 1061 6.82 -1.95 -5.55
N GLU A 1062 8.02 -1.80 -5.01
CA GLU A 1062 8.31 -1.10 -3.76
C GLU A 1062 9.05 0.23 -3.99
N TYR A 1063 8.66 0.96 -5.03
CA TYR A 1063 9.32 2.18 -5.51
C TYR A 1063 9.67 3.17 -4.40
N ARG A 1064 10.90 3.71 -4.48
CA ARG A 1064 11.39 4.78 -3.61
C ARG A 1064 11.88 5.92 -4.49
N PRO A 1065 11.12 7.04 -4.61
CA PRO A 1065 11.43 8.09 -5.57
C PRO A 1065 12.79 8.72 -5.37
N THR A 1066 13.48 8.94 -6.49
CA THR A 1066 14.70 9.72 -6.61
C THR A 1066 14.44 10.80 -7.65
N VAL A 1067 14.59 12.08 -7.29
CA VAL A 1067 14.19 13.21 -8.13
C VAL A 1067 15.32 13.59 -9.09
N VAL A 1068 14.99 13.69 -10.38
CA VAL A 1068 15.85 14.26 -11.43
C VAL A 1068 15.02 15.28 -12.22
N ILE A 1069 15.56 16.47 -12.46
CA ILE A 1069 14.87 17.57 -13.16
C ILE A 1069 15.48 17.69 -14.56
N ASN A 1070 14.70 17.36 -15.60
CA ASN A 1070 15.20 17.33 -16.99
C ASN A 1070 15.09 18.67 -17.72
N SER A 1071 14.13 19.54 -17.35
CA SER A 1071 14.01 20.91 -17.87
C SER A 1071 13.04 21.74 -17.02
N ILE A 1072 13.17 23.07 -17.07
CA ILE A 1072 12.20 24.02 -16.52
C ILE A 1072 11.73 24.92 -17.67
N SER A 1073 10.41 25.12 -17.77
CA SER A 1073 9.80 26.05 -18.73
C SER A 1073 9.03 27.11 -17.95
N PHE A 1074 9.27 28.39 -18.26
CA PHE A 1074 8.54 29.52 -17.68
C PHE A 1074 7.49 30.02 -18.66
N PRO A 1075 6.30 30.47 -18.21
CA PRO A 1075 5.33 31.12 -19.08
C PRO A 1075 5.77 32.56 -19.41
N ASP A 1076 5.54 33.00 -20.65
CA ASP A 1076 5.88 34.35 -21.11
C ASP A 1076 4.96 35.43 -20.53
N LYS A 1077 5.20 35.80 -19.27
CA LYS A 1077 4.92 37.11 -18.67
C LYS A 1077 5.69 37.30 -17.38
N ASN A 1078 6.39 38.42 -17.25
CA ASN A 1078 7.04 38.82 -16.01
C ASN A 1078 6.02 38.93 -14.87
N CYS A 1079 6.31 38.31 -13.72
CA CYS A 1079 6.27 38.96 -12.41
C CYS A 1079 6.76 38.03 -11.29
N CYS A 1080 7.49 38.61 -10.33
CA CYS A 1080 7.58 38.10 -8.96
C CYS A 1080 6.46 38.73 -8.11
N PRO A 1081 6.23 38.25 -6.88
CA PRO A 1081 6.15 36.87 -6.43
C PRO A 1081 4.67 36.43 -6.28
N ALA A 1082 4.37 35.13 -6.39
CA ALA A 1082 3.05 34.63 -6.01
C ALA A 1082 3.03 34.32 -4.50
N GLU A 1083 2.06 34.87 -3.77
CA GLU A 1083 1.86 34.55 -2.35
C GLU A 1083 1.53 33.06 -2.17
N LEU A 1084 2.11 32.44 -1.15
CA LEU A 1084 1.72 31.10 -0.73
C LEU A 1084 0.31 31.16 -0.13
N ARG A 1085 -0.68 30.55 -0.79
CA ARG A 1085 -2.02 30.37 -0.24
C ARG A 1085 -1.94 29.54 1.04
N THR A 1086 -2.15 30.19 2.19
CA THR A 1086 -2.32 29.48 3.46
C THR A 1086 -3.70 28.85 3.49
N ILE A 1087 -3.75 27.53 3.45
CA ILE A 1087 -4.98 26.78 3.76
C ILE A 1087 -5.14 26.72 5.27
N LEU A 1088 -6.38 26.83 5.74
CA LEU A 1088 -6.77 26.56 7.12
C LEU A 1088 -7.75 25.39 7.14
N ALA A 1089 -7.57 24.49 8.09
CA ALA A 1089 -8.45 23.36 8.36
C ALA A 1089 -9.00 23.45 9.79
N GLY A 1090 -10.21 22.92 10.00
CA GLY A 1090 -10.76 22.71 11.34
C GLY A 1090 -11.65 21.47 11.38
N ALA A 1091 -11.38 20.55 12.29
CA ALA A 1091 -12.03 19.23 12.42
C ALA A 1091 -13.31 19.23 13.28
N GLY A 1092 -13.85 20.42 13.60
CA GLY A 1092 -15.05 20.56 14.44
C GLY A 1092 -14.79 20.52 15.96
N GLY A 1093 -13.52 20.46 16.38
CA GLY A 1093 -13.08 20.55 17.77
C GLY A 1093 -13.39 19.32 18.64
N ASN A 1094 -12.85 19.32 19.86
CA ASN A 1094 -13.03 18.22 20.82
C ASN A 1094 -14.43 18.22 21.42
N GLN A 1095 -15.03 17.03 21.62
CA GLN A 1095 -16.41 16.90 22.09
C GLN A 1095 -16.55 15.78 23.13
N ASN A 1096 -17.23 16.07 24.24
CA ASN A 1096 -17.62 15.09 25.25
C ASN A 1096 -19.13 14.83 25.14
N ILE A 1097 -19.53 13.59 24.87
CA ILE A 1097 -20.91 13.23 24.51
C ILE A 1097 -21.35 12.03 25.34
N ARG A 1098 -22.55 12.09 25.92
CA ARG A 1098 -23.15 10.91 26.55
C ARG A 1098 -23.76 9.99 25.51
N LEU A 1099 -23.53 8.68 25.61
CA LEU A 1099 -24.02 7.70 24.64
C LEU A 1099 -25.55 7.74 24.46
N ALA A 1100 -26.28 8.05 25.53
CA ALA A 1100 -27.73 8.22 25.52
C ALA A 1100 -28.24 9.39 24.64
N ASN A 1101 -27.38 10.35 24.30
CA ASN A 1101 -27.72 11.51 23.47
C ASN A 1101 -27.49 11.26 21.96
N LEU A 1102 -26.96 10.08 21.57
CA LEU A 1102 -26.65 9.75 20.18
C LEU A 1102 -27.76 8.88 19.55
N PRO A 1103 -28.70 9.46 18.77
CA PRO A 1103 -29.73 8.68 18.09
C PRO A 1103 -29.08 7.65 17.16
N ILE A 1104 -29.38 6.38 17.39
CA ILE A 1104 -28.85 5.24 16.62
C ILE A 1104 -27.30 5.18 16.60
N ARG A 1105 -26.63 5.62 17.69
CA ARG A 1105 -25.16 5.63 17.82
C ARG A 1105 -24.44 6.36 16.67
N LYS A 1106 -25.08 7.39 16.10
CA LYS A 1106 -24.58 8.15 14.95
C LYS A 1106 -24.13 9.55 15.38
N LEU A 1107 -22.95 9.98 14.95
CA LEU A 1107 -22.39 11.31 15.18
C LEU A 1107 -21.93 11.93 13.85
N GLY A 1108 -22.17 13.22 13.66
CA GLY A 1108 -21.60 13.99 12.54
C GLY A 1108 -20.52 14.94 13.05
N LEU A 1109 -19.29 14.83 12.55
CA LEU A 1109 -18.23 15.82 12.80
C LEU A 1109 -18.16 16.76 11.60
N LYS A 1110 -18.63 17.99 11.80
CA LYS A 1110 -18.56 19.04 10.78
C LYS A 1110 -17.20 19.73 10.85
N GLY A 1111 -16.36 19.43 9.88
CA GLY A 1111 -15.16 20.19 9.61
C GLY A 1111 -15.42 21.38 8.68
N TRP A 1112 -14.37 22.16 8.47
CA TRP A 1112 -14.35 23.28 7.53
C TRP A 1112 -12.94 23.51 6.99
N GLY A 1113 -12.87 24.20 5.86
CA GLY A 1113 -11.64 24.61 5.21
C GLY A 1113 -11.75 26.03 4.66
N SER A 1114 -10.64 26.75 4.57
CA SER A 1114 -10.56 28.04 3.87
C SER A 1114 -9.16 28.29 3.29
N GLY A 1115 -9.02 29.31 2.44
CA GLY A 1115 -7.73 29.70 1.82
C GLY A 1115 -7.61 29.45 0.31
N ALA A 1116 -8.56 28.72 -0.29
CA ALA A 1116 -8.68 28.57 -1.75
C ALA A 1116 -10.15 28.49 -2.18
N ASN A 1117 -10.39 28.70 -3.48
CA ASN A 1117 -11.73 28.71 -4.09
C ASN A 1117 -12.36 27.31 -4.19
N GLU A 1118 -11.55 26.27 -4.17
CA GLU A 1118 -11.95 24.88 -4.34
C GLU A 1118 -11.11 24.02 -3.40
N LEU A 1119 -11.77 23.25 -2.53
CA LEU A 1119 -11.16 22.60 -1.37
C LEU A 1119 -11.56 21.13 -1.30
N LEU A 1120 -10.56 20.26 -1.20
CA LEU A 1120 -10.71 18.82 -1.03
C LEU A 1120 -10.53 18.46 0.45
N TYR A 1121 -11.44 17.64 0.98
CA TYR A 1121 -11.44 17.21 2.38
C TYR A 1121 -11.07 15.73 2.46
N PHE A 1122 -10.37 15.31 3.53
CA PHE A 1122 -10.01 13.91 3.76
C PHE A 1122 -9.99 13.60 5.26
N TRP A 1123 -10.76 12.60 5.70
CA TRP A 1123 -10.89 12.20 7.10
C TRP A 1123 -10.30 10.82 7.40
N SER A 1124 -9.73 10.65 8.60
CA SER A 1124 -9.29 9.33 9.11
C SER A 1124 -9.50 9.16 10.61
N LYS A 1125 -9.71 7.91 11.07
CA LYS A 1125 -9.63 7.55 12.50
C LYS A 1125 -8.17 7.30 12.88
N LEU A 1126 -7.66 8.05 13.84
CA LEU A 1126 -6.32 7.85 14.42
C LEU A 1126 -6.35 6.93 15.65
N VAL A 1127 -7.37 7.07 16.50
CA VAL A 1127 -7.48 6.36 17.79
C VAL A 1127 -8.93 6.01 18.08
N GLY A 1128 -9.16 4.90 18.78
CA GLY A 1128 -10.44 4.54 19.39
C GLY A 1128 -11.03 3.21 18.88
N PRO A 1129 -12.07 2.68 19.55
CA PRO A 1129 -12.84 1.51 19.12
C PRO A 1129 -13.33 1.58 17.67
N ASP A 1130 -13.75 0.44 17.13
CA ASP A 1130 -14.20 0.38 15.73
C ASP A 1130 -15.59 0.97 15.52
N VAL A 1131 -15.69 1.69 14.41
CA VAL A 1131 -16.78 2.57 14.00
C VAL A 1131 -16.78 2.65 12.48
N ILE A 1132 -17.95 2.84 11.87
CA ILE A 1132 -18.07 2.98 10.41
C ILE A 1132 -17.97 4.46 10.04
N LEU A 1133 -17.11 4.80 9.08
CA LEU A 1133 -16.95 6.16 8.56
C LEU A 1133 -17.65 6.32 7.20
N GLU A 1134 -18.62 7.22 7.15
CA GLU A 1134 -19.30 7.69 5.93
C GLU A 1134 -18.83 9.12 5.61
N ASN A 1135 -18.83 9.50 4.34
CA ASN A 1135 -18.49 10.85 3.87
C ASN A 1135 -17.05 11.31 4.21
N VAL A 1136 -16.07 10.39 4.15
CA VAL A 1136 -14.66 10.69 4.50
C VAL A 1136 -13.97 11.72 3.60
N ASN A 1137 -14.51 12.04 2.42
CA ASN A 1137 -13.95 13.05 1.52
C ASN A 1137 -14.76 14.37 1.50
N GLU A 1138 -15.70 14.53 2.44
CA GLU A 1138 -16.60 15.68 2.55
C GLU A 1138 -16.24 16.57 3.74
N ALA A 1139 -16.75 17.81 3.74
CA ALA A 1139 -16.60 18.71 4.89
C ALA A 1139 -17.25 18.17 6.18
N THR A 1140 -18.23 17.25 6.10
CA THR A 1140 -18.87 16.65 7.29
C THR A 1140 -18.73 15.13 7.29
N LEU A 1141 -17.79 14.65 8.11
CA LEU A 1141 -17.63 13.23 8.41
C LEU A 1141 -18.86 12.72 9.17
N THR A 1142 -19.31 11.52 8.81
CA THR A 1142 -20.36 10.81 9.52
C THR A 1142 -19.82 9.53 10.13
N ILE A 1143 -20.04 9.33 11.42
CA ILE A 1143 -19.55 8.19 12.19
C ILE A 1143 -20.75 7.39 12.70
N ARG A 1144 -20.72 6.06 12.53
CA ARG A 1144 -21.74 5.14 13.08
C ARG A 1144 -21.14 4.12 14.02
N GLU A 1145 -22.03 3.49 14.78
CA GLU A 1145 -21.74 2.40 15.74
C GLU A 1145 -20.90 2.85 16.96
N LEU A 1146 -20.94 4.15 17.29
CA LEU A 1146 -20.25 4.73 18.44
C LEU A 1146 -20.53 3.95 19.74
N GLY A 1147 -19.47 3.50 20.39
CA GLY A 1147 -19.47 2.93 21.74
C GLY A 1147 -18.87 3.87 22.78
N VAL A 1148 -19.00 3.53 24.07
CA VAL A 1148 -18.29 4.22 25.16
C VAL A 1148 -16.79 4.09 24.94
N GLY A 1149 -16.05 5.20 25.04
CA GLY A 1149 -14.61 5.22 24.76
C GLY A 1149 -14.08 6.58 24.31
N LYS A 1150 -12.77 6.65 24.05
CA LYS A 1150 -12.10 7.83 23.49
C LYS A 1150 -11.68 7.58 22.05
N TYR A 1151 -11.93 8.55 21.19
CA TYR A 1151 -11.65 8.49 19.75
C TYR A 1151 -10.88 9.73 19.32
N LYS A 1152 -10.07 9.62 18.26
CA LYS A 1152 -9.46 10.77 17.58
C LYS A 1152 -9.65 10.64 16.08
N PHE A 1153 -10.13 11.72 15.46
CA PHE A 1153 -10.34 11.81 14.02
C PHE A 1153 -9.57 13.00 13.46
N GLN A 1154 -8.79 12.77 12.40
CA GLN A 1154 -8.06 13.81 11.69
C GLN A 1154 -8.82 14.23 10.44
N LEU A 1155 -8.85 15.53 10.17
CA LEU A 1155 -9.19 16.13 8.89
C LEU A 1155 -7.90 16.64 8.22
N LEU A 1156 -7.80 16.47 6.90
CA LEU A 1156 -6.91 17.21 6.02
C LEU A 1156 -7.75 18.00 5.01
N VAL A 1157 -7.41 19.27 4.79
CA VAL A 1157 -8.00 20.12 3.74
C VAL A 1157 -6.89 20.52 2.76
N LYS A 1158 -7.13 20.41 1.45
CA LYS A 1158 -6.18 20.79 0.39
C LYS A 1158 -6.84 21.70 -0.66
N ASP A 1159 -6.10 22.69 -1.19
CA ASP A 1159 -6.45 23.42 -2.41
C ASP A 1159 -6.50 22.46 -3.62
N ALA A 1160 -7.62 22.37 -4.33
CA ALA A 1160 -7.68 21.53 -5.53
C ALA A 1160 -6.71 21.98 -6.63
N ASN A 1161 -6.28 23.25 -6.60
CA ASN A 1161 -5.51 23.91 -7.65
C ASN A 1161 -4.06 24.26 -7.22
N SER A 1162 -3.61 23.83 -6.04
CA SER A 1162 -2.19 23.96 -5.61
C SER A 1162 -1.79 22.86 -4.62
N ASP A 1163 -0.51 22.78 -4.25
CA ASP A 1163 -0.04 21.82 -3.23
C ASP A 1163 -0.17 22.32 -1.78
N ALA A 1164 -0.89 23.42 -1.55
CA ALA A 1164 -1.18 23.90 -0.20
C ALA A 1164 -2.27 23.05 0.48
N PHE A 1165 -1.98 22.58 1.69
CA PHE A 1165 -2.91 21.83 2.54
C PHE A 1165 -2.67 22.14 4.02
N GLU A 1166 -3.65 21.82 4.87
CA GLU A 1166 -3.57 21.94 6.33
C GLU A 1166 -4.32 20.79 7.01
N ILE A 1167 -3.98 20.48 8.27
CA ILE A 1167 -4.58 19.39 9.06
C ILE A 1167 -5.10 19.86 10.43
N ASP A 1168 -6.19 19.25 10.91
CA ASP A 1168 -6.68 19.42 12.29
C ASP A 1168 -7.21 18.08 12.84
N VAL A 1169 -7.32 17.95 14.17
CA VAL A 1169 -7.69 16.70 14.86
C VAL A 1169 -8.72 16.95 15.97
N ALA A 1170 -9.86 16.27 15.87
CA ALA A 1170 -10.89 16.26 16.91
C ALA A 1170 -10.77 15.01 17.81
N GLU A 1171 -10.67 15.21 19.12
CA GLU A 1171 -10.81 14.17 20.14
C GLU A 1171 -12.25 14.10 20.66
N ILE A 1172 -12.88 12.92 20.54
CA ILE A 1172 -14.25 12.67 20.94
C ILE A 1172 -14.27 11.68 22.11
N ILE A 1173 -14.88 12.07 23.22
CA ILE A 1173 -15.06 11.21 24.40
C ILE A 1173 -16.54 10.85 24.51
N VAL A 1174 -16.83 9.55 24.57
CA VAL A 1174 -18.17 8.99 24.69
C VAL A 1174 -18.31 8.31 26.05
N GLU A 1175 -19.26 8.78 26.87
CA GLU A 1175 -19.54 8.31 28.24
C GLU A 1175 -20.94 7.66 28.36
#